data_AF-A0A426RE05-F1
#
_entry.id   AF-A0A426RE05-F1
#
_cell.length_a   1.000
_cell.length_b   1.000
_cell.length_c   1.000
_cell.angle_alpha   90.00
_cell.angle_beta   90.00
_cell.angle_gamma   90.00
#
_symmetry.space_group_name_H-M   'P 1'
#
loop_
_entity.id
_entity.type
_entity.pdbx_description
1 polymer ?
#
loop_
_entity_poly.entity_id
_entity_poly.type
_entity_poly.pdbx_seq_one_letter_code
_entity_poly.pdbx_strand_id
1 'polypeptide(L)'
;MKFSKIILLLYVFVFSLELAQTPVDEIGQLRVIGTQLSDHKGMPIRLVGTSFGWNNWHSRFYTKGTVKWLKNDWNVNVVRAALGIDPEGAYLQNPKENYKNIETVVEAAIKEGVYVIIDWHTHKIHPDEAGTFFDKVSKKYGKYPNVIYEIFNEPEQQSWQEVKEYAEEIIRTIRKNDPHNLILVPSPEWDQRLDLVQKNPIKNVSNIMYTLHFYAGTHKKELRDLADAAINSGIPVFVSESAGMEATGDGKIDYREWQKYFDWMEKRKLSWITWSISDKKETCSMLLPTASSTGNWKQSDLNESGIKTREYLKQFNRRGEYIPTFQWKGRVEKTSNTTATLSGSASSVEFSFKGNSTGIKLKNNPHQNYYNYISVELDGIYIGRIKVDNNDFKLFTFEANKSTNIHDIKIFKATEAAMGEVIVDVSEIEALPSPALAKKKIEFIGNSITCGFGNDETALPCGQGQWFDQHNAYLAYGPVVSRMLGTNFLLSSVSGYGIYRNWNSEPEEENTLPEVYPYLYLRKDNPEKFENDYQPDLVSICLGTNDLSLGDGTKQRSPFDRGRFVLEYIEFIQNIYKLYPNTRIALLNSPMVGGERNKLFVECLREIKSFFINDKLHPPVEIFEFPEMKTEGCGHHPSASDHKKMAELLFPFYEKLLKN
;
A
#
# COMPACT_ATOMS: atom_id res chain seq x y z
N MET A 1 -20.24 -24.87 -56.66
CA MET A 1 -20.30 -23.55 -55.99
C MET A 1 -21.04 -23.67 -54.68
N LYS A 2 -20.31 -23.59 -53.55
CA LYS A 2 -20.64 -22.89 -52.29
C LYS A 2 -19.68 -23.43 -51.23
N PHE A 3 -18.59 -22.67 -51.05
CA PHE A 3 -17.54 -22.95 -50.08
C PHE A 3 -18.02 -22.61 -48.66
N SER A 4 -17.82 -23.56 -47.76
CA SER A 4 -17.92 -23.40 -46.31
C SER A 4 -16.80 -22.49 -45.80
N LYS A 5 -17.13 -21.52 -44.93
CA LYS A 5 -16.15 -20.76 -44.14
C LYS A 5 -16.49 -20.88 -42.66
N ILE A 6 -15.77 -21.79 -42.00
CA ILE A 6 -15.56 -21.79 -40.56
C ILE A 6 -14.53 -20.69 -40.28
N ILE A 7 -14.91 -19.65 -39.55
CA ILE A 7 -13.98 -18.66 -39.03
C ILE A 7 -13.52 -19.16 -37.66
N LEU A 8 -12.32 -19.73 -37.63
CA LEU A 8 -11.58 -20.02 -36.41
C LEU A 8 -10.86 -18.72 -36.01
N LEU A 9 -11.35 -18.02 -34.98
CA LEU A 9 -10.63 -16.90 -34.37
C LEU A 9 -9.42 -17.46 -33.61
N LEU A 10 -8.22 -17.36 -34.20
CA LEU A 10 -6.97 -17.53 -33.49
C LEU A 10 -6.71 -16.29 -32.62
N TYR A 11 -6.93 -16.41 -31.31
CA TYR A 11 -6.32 -15.51 -30.34
C TYR A 11 -4.82 -15.79 -30.29
N VAL A 12 -4.03 -14.98 -31.00
CA VAL A 12 -2.59 -14.95 -30.83
C VAL A 12 -2.31 -14.26 -29.50
N PHE A 13 -2.05 -15.05 -28.46
CA PHE A 13 -1.40 -14.57 -27.23
C PHE A 13 0.01 -14.11 -27.61
N VAL A 14 0.18 -12.81 -27.81
CA VAL A 14 1.51 -12.20 -27.81
C VAL A 14 1.98 -12.21 -26.35
N PHE A 15 2.71 -13.25 -25.97
CA PHE A 15 3.59 -13.17 -24.81
C PHE A 15 4.69 -12.16 -25.14
N SER A 16 4.45 -10.89 -24.81
CA SER A 16 5.54 -9.95 -24.63
C SER A 16 6.40 -10.50 -23.49
N LEU A 17 7.56 -11.06 -23.84
CA LEU A 17 8.67 -11.28 -22.92
C LEU A 17 9.07 -9.90 -22.38
N GLU A 18 8.40 -9.43 -21.33
CA GLU A 18 8.92 -8.34 -20.52
C GLU A 18 10.26 -8.81 -19.98
N LEU A 19 11.35 -8.18 -20.44
CA LEU A 19 12.65 -8.31 -19.79
C LEU A 19 12.44 -7.99 -18.31
N ALA A 20 12.81 -8.91 -17.43
CA ALA A 20 12.62 -8.74 -15.99
C ALA A 20 13.36 -7.47 -15.53
N GLN A 21 12.60 -6.41 -15.27
CA GLN A 21 13.13 -5.09 -14.88
C GLN A 21 13.89 -5.21 -13.55
N THR A 22 15.13 -4.70 -13.50
CA THR A 22 15.91 -4.66 -12.25
C THR A 22 15.55 -3.43 -11.40
N PRO A 23 15.87 -3.41 -10.09
CA PRO A 23 15.65 -2.22 -9.27
C PRO A 23 16.23 -0.94 -9.88
N VAL A 24 17.43 -0.99 -10.45
CA VAL A 24 18.07 0.18 -11.06
C VAL A 24 17.43 0.56 -12.40
N ASP A 25 16.91 -0.39 -13.18
CA ASP A 25 16.15 -0.09 -14.39
C ASP A 25 14.81 0.61 -14.08
N GLU A 26 14.22 0.31 -12.92
CA GLU A 26 12.94 0.87 -12.46
C GLU A 26 13.11 2.24 -11.78
N ILE A 27 14.10 2.36 -10.88
CA ILE A 27 14.35 3.56 -10.07
C ILE A 27 15.27 4.57 -10.80
N GLY A 28 16.30 4.12 -11.51
CA GLY A 28 17.26 4.97 -12.22
C GLY A 28 18.18 5.80 -11.30
N GLN A 29 18.59 6.99 -11.75
CA GLN A 29 19.48 7.87 -10.97
C GLN A 29 18.78 8.40 -9.71
N LEU A 30 19.37 8.15 -8.54
CA LEU A 30 18.85 8.63 -7.26
C LEU A 30 18.95 10.15 -7.13
N ARG A 31 17.99 10.73 -6.42
CA ARG A 31 17.94 12.16 -6.07
C ARG A 31 17.46 12.35 -4.64
N VAL A 32 17.94 13.39 -3.98
CA VAL A 32 17.42 13.84 -2.68
C VAL A 32 16.56 15.07 -2.93
N ILE A 33 15.25 14.98 -2.66
CA ILE A 33 14.29 16.09 -2.82
C ILE A 33 13.76 16.45 -1.43
N GLY A 34 14.15 17.62 -0.93
CA GLY A 34 13.96 17.96 0.48
C GLY A 34 14.72 16.95 1.35
N THR A 35 13.99 16.15 2.13
CA THR A 35 14.56 15.06 2.95
C THR A 35 14.44 13.68 2.32
N GLN A 36 13.70 13.56 1.20
CA GLN A 36 13.27 12.27 0.67
C GLN A 36 14.18 11.76 -0.44
N LEU A 37 14.68 10.53 -0.26
CA LEU A 37 15.31 9.78 -1.35
C LEU A 37 14.26 9.44 -2.41
N SER A 38 14.56 9.80 -3.65
CA SER A 38 13.63 9.77 -4.77
C SER A 38 14.28 9.18 -6.02
N ASP A 39 13.45 8.68 -6.92
CA ASP A 39 13.86 8.15 -8.21
C ASP A 39 14.17 9.26 -9.24
N HIS A 40 14.55 8.86 -10.45
CA HIS A 40 14.89 9.80 -11.54
C HIS A 40 13.72 10.72 -11.97
N LYS A 41 12.47 10.35 -11.63
CA LYS A 41 11.25 11.13 -11.90
C LYS A 41 10.81 11.97 -10.70
N GLY A 42 11.52 11.87 -9.58
CA GLY A 42 11.20 12.58 -8.34
C GLY A 42 10.13 11.91 -7.49
N MET A 43 9.80 10.64 -7.75
CA MET A 43 8.90 9.88 -6.89
C MET A 43 9.68 9.29 -5.70
N PRO A 44 9.15 9.34 -4.47
CA PRO A 44 9.80 8.74 -3.30
C PRO A 44 10.08 7.26 -3.48
N ILE A 45 11.25 6.80 -3.01
CA ILE A 45 11.65 5.39 -2.97
C ILE A 45 12.30 5.04 -1.63
N ARG A 46 12.51 3.74 -1.38
CA ARG A 46 13.37 3.25 -0.31
C ARG A 46 14.38 2.25 -0.86
N LEU A 47 15.61 2.34 -0.38
CA LEU A 47 16.59 1.27 -0.54
C LEU A 47 16.56 0.39 0.71
N VAL A 48 16.32 -0.90 0.53
CA VAL A 48 16.23 -1.90 1.58
C VAL A 48 17.17 -3.05 1.26
N GLY A 49 18.02 -3.41 2.21
CA GLY A 49 19.07 -4.37 1.94
C GLY A 49 19.83 -4.84 3.16
N THR A 50 20.97 -5.45 2.90
CA THR A 50 21.86 -5.99 3.93
C THR A 50 23.30 -5.59 3.65
N SER A 51 24.07 -5.45 4.74
CA SER A 51 25.50 -5.18 4.69
C SER A 51 26.27 -6.49 4.70
N PHE A 52 27.32 -6.54 3.89
CA PHE A 52 28.40 -7.48 4.15
C PHE A 52 29.09 -7.10 5.46
N GLY A 53 29.56 -8.09 6.22
CA GLY A 53 30.44 -7.82 7.37
C GLY A 53 31.79 -7.27 6.92
N TRP A 54 32.63 -6.87 7.87
CA TRP A 54 34.01 -6.39 7.63
C TRP A 54 34.75 -7.29 6.62
N ASN A 55 35.12 -6.73 5.48
CA ASN A 55 35.66 -7.50 4.36
C ASN A 55 36.98 -8.23 4.70
N ASN A 56 37.78 -7.70 5.62
CA ASN A 56 39.04 -8.32 6.06
C ASN A 56 38.82 -9.56 6.94
N TRP A 57 37.68 -9.69 7.61
CA TRP A 57 37.34 -10.87 8.43
C TRP A 57 36.40 -11.85 7.73
N HIS A 58 35.51 -11.34 6.87
CA HIS A 58 34.47 -12.12 6.19
C HIS A 58 34.58 -12.09 4.67
N SER A 59 35.80 -11.97 4.14
CA SER A 59 36.10 -11.88 2.70
C SER A 59 35.46 -13.00 1.87
N ARG A 60 35.27 -14.19 2.45
CA ARG A 60 34.67 -15.34 1.78
C ARG A 60 33.31 -15.05 1.17
N PHE A 61 32.54 -14.11 1.73
CA PHE A 61 31.22 -13.76 1.19
C PHE A 61 31.26 -12.73 0.08
N TYR A 62 32.35 -11.98 -0.11
CA TYR A 62 32.50 -10.92 -1.12
C TYR A 62 32.61 -11.50 -2.54
N THR A 63 31.52 -12.11 -2.99
CA THR A 63 31.43 -12.84 -4.26
C THR A 63 30.25 -12.34 -5.09
N LYS A 64 30.34 -12.55 -6.41
CA LYS A 64 29.24 -12.25 -7.34
C LYS A 64 27.99 -13.09 -7.03
N GLY A 65 28.20 -14.33 -6.54
CA GLY A 65 27.12 -15.25 -6.17
C GLY A 65 26.29 -14.73 -5.00
N THR A 66 26.94 -14.19 -3.97
CA THR A 66 26.27 -13.61 -2.81
C THR A 66 25.37 -12.45 -3.21
N VAL A 67 25.86 -11.49 -4.00
CA VAL A 67 25.06 -10.35 -4.46
C VAL A 67 23.84 -10.81 -5.26
N LYS A 68 24.04 -11.75 -6.19
CA LYS A 68 22.94 -12.34 -6.98
C LYS A 68 21.92 -13.06 -6.09
N TRP A 69 22.38 -13.79 -5.06
CA TRP A 69 21.50 -14.51 -4.14
C TRP A 69 20.67 -13.55 -3.27
N LEU A 70 21.29 -12.51 -2.71
CA LEU A 70 20.58 -11.50 -1.93
C LEU A 70 19.51 -10.80 -2.76
N LYS A 71 19.79 -10.46 -4.02
CA LYS A 71 18.77 -9.91 -4.94
C LYS A 71 17.62 -10.89 -5.14
N ASN A 72 17.92 -12.14 -5.51
CA ASN A 72 16.89 -13.06 -6.01
C ASN A 72 16.08 -13.73 -4.90
N ASP A 73 16.70 -14.04 -3.75
CA ASP A 73 16.03 -14.74 -2.65
C ASP A 73 15.66 -13.80 -1.50
N TRP A 74 16.49 -12.81 -1.18
CA TRP A 74 16.20 -11.87 -0.08
C TRP A 74 15.47 -10.62 -0.57
N ASN A 75 15.35 -10.43 -1.88
CA ASN A 75 14.67 -9.30 -2.51
C ASN A 75 15.29 -7.92 -2.21
N VAL A 76 16.61 -7.88 -1.98
CA VAL A 76 17.31 -6.61 -1.77
C VAL A 76 17.32 -5.78 -3.05
N ASN A 77 17.16 -4.46 -2.92
CA ASN A 77 17.42 -3.52 -4.00
C ASN A 77 18.75 -2.77 -3.80
N VAL A 78 19.41 -2.94 -2.66
CA VAL A 78 20.74 -2.40 -2.34
C VAL A 78 21.57 -3.41 -1.54
N VAL A 79 22.88 -3.40 -1.71
CA VAL A 79 23.84 -4.09 -0.84
C VAL A 79 24.88 -3.10 -0.32
N ARG A 80 25.43 -3.32 0.87
CA ARG A 80 26.51 -2.47 1.43
C ARG A 80 27.81 -3.24 1.56
N ALA A 81 28.87 -2.75 0.94
CA ALA A 81 30.21 -3.35 0.94
C ALA A 81 31.12 -2.63 1.94
N ALA A 82 31.26 -3.20 3.14
CA ALA A 82 32.02 -2.63 4.26
C ALA A 82 33.53 -2.86 4.09
N LEU A 83 34.25 -1.83 3.62
CA LEU A 83 35.71 -1.86 3.48
C LEU A 83 36.37 -1.55 4.82
N GLY A 84 36.81 -2.58 5.54
CA GLY A 84 37.57 -2.38 6.78
C GLY A 84 38.87 -1.62 6.51
N ILE A 85 39.18 -0.63 7.35
CA ILE A 85 40.35 0.26 7.18
C ILE A 85 41.48 -0.05 8.16
N ASP A 86 41.19 0.02 9.46
CA ASP A 86 42.20 -0.03 10.53
C ASP A 86 42.64 -1.43 11.01
N PRO A 87 41.74 -2.43 11.16
CA PRO A 87 42.10 -3.69 11.81
C PRO A 87 43.17 -4.50 11.08
N GLU A 88 43.68 -5.56 11.73
CA GLU A 88 44.62 -6.48 11.09
C GLU A 88 44.06 -7.02 9.77
N GLY A 89 44.91 -6.98 8.73
CA GLY A 89 44.56 -7.43 7.38
C GLY A 89 43.65 -6.47 6.58
N ALA A 90 43.26 -5.32 7.15
CA ALA A 90 42.39 -4.34 6.53
C ALA A 90 43.09 -3.45 5.48
N TYR A 91 42.37 -2.48 4.91
CA TYR A 91 42.81 -1.71 3.73
C TYR A 91 44.16 -1.00 3.91
N LEU A 92 44.47 -0.45 5.09
CA LEU A 92 45.77 0.21 5.32
C LEU A 92 46.97 -0.75 5.23
N GLN A 93 46.76 -2.03 5.57
CA GLN A 93 47.81 -3.05 5.56
C GLN A 93 47.83 -3.84 4.25
N ASN A 94 46.66 -4.07 3.65
CA ASN A 94 46.50 -4.86 2.44
C ASN A 94 45.52 -4.21 1.43
N PRO A 95 45.88 -3.05 0.84
CA PRO A 95 44.95 -2.26 0.03
C PRO A 95 44.52 -2.96 -1.25
N LYS A 96 45.38 -3.82 -1.83
CA LYS A 96 45.09 -4.50 -3.10
C LYS A 96 43.96 -5.53 -2.96
N GLU A 97 44.05 -6.41 -1.97
CA GLU A 97 43.05 -7.45 -1.74
C GLU A 97 41.73 -6.86 -1.25
N ASN A 98 41.80 -5.93 -0.31
CA ASN A 98 40.61 -5.26 0.22
C ASN A 98 39.87 -4.46 -0.88
N TYR A 99 40.59 -3.74 -1.74
CA TYR A 99 40.00 -3.10 -2.93
C TYR A 99 39.35 -4.11 -3.88
N LYS A 100 39.95 -5.30 -4.04
CA LYS A 100 39.41 -6.34 -4.93
C LYS A 100 38.08 -6.91 -4.43
N ASN A 101 37.90 -7.01 -3.12
CA ASN A 101 36.63 -7.42 -2.50
C ASN A 101 35.53 -6.41 -2.84
N ILE A 102 35.80 -5.11 -2.68
CA ILE A 102 34.85 -4.03 -3.01
C ILE A 102 34.53 -4.01 -4.51
N GLU A 103 35.55 -4.08 -5.36
CA GLU A 103 35.38 -4.16 -6.81
C GLU A 103 34.48 -5.33 -7.21
N THR A 104 34.65 -6.50 -6.57
CA THR A 104 33.84 -7.68 -6.87
C THR A 104 32.36 -7.47 -6.56
N VAL A 105 32.04 -6.85 -5.43
CA VAL A 105 30.65 -6.55 -5.02
C VAL A 105 30.05 -5.46 -5.90
N VAL A 106 30.79 -4.38 -6.18
CA VAL A 106 30.33 -3.27 -7.04
C VAL A 106 30.02 -3.74 -8.45
N GLU A 107 30.93 -4.49 -9.08
CA GLU A 107 30.70 -5.03 -10.43
C GLU A 107 29.54 -6.03 -10.47
N ALA A 108 29.35 -6.81 -9.40
CA ALA A 108 28.20 -7.71 -9.28
C ALA A 108 26.89 -6.95 -9.13
N ALA A 109 26.85 -5.89 -8.31
CA ALA A 109 25.66 -5.07 -8.11
C ALA A 109 25.24 -4.37 -9.40
N ILE A 110 26.21 -3.80 -10.14
CA ILE A 110 25.96 -3.23 -11.48
C ILE A 110 25.38 -4.28 -12.42
N LYS A 111 25.99 -5.47 -12.48
CA LYS A 111 25.53 -6.55 -13.36
C LYS A 111 24.12 -7.04 -13.01
N GLU A 112 23.82 -7.16 -11.72
CA GLU A 112 22.53 -7.65 -11.24
C GLU A 112 21.47 -6.53 -11.16
N GLY A 113 21.84 -5.27 -11.40
CA GLY A 113 20.92 -4.13 -11.42
C GLY A 113 20.38 -3.75 -10.04
N VAL A 114 21.19 -3.91 -8.99
CA VAL A 114 20.91 -3.42 -7.63
C VAL A 114 21.85 -2.27 -7.28
N TYR A 115 21.48 -1.43 -6.33
CA TYR A 115 22.37 -0.40 -5.79
C TYR A 115 23.47 -1.01 -4.92
N VAL A 116 24.58 -0.29 -4.75
CA VAL A 116 25.69 -0.68 -3.89
C VAL A 116 26.21 0.53 -3.12
N ILE A 117 26.25 0.39 -1.80
CA ILE A 117 26.93 1.33 -0.91
C ILE A 117 28.39 0.88 -0.79
N ILE A 118 29.30 1.77 -1.15
CA ILE A 118 30.74 1.60 -0.99
C ILE A 118 31.13 2.33 0.29
N ASP A 119 31.37 1.57 1.33
CA ASP A 119 31.50 2.06 2.69
C ASP A 119 32.96 2.05 3.15
N TRP A 120 33.47 3.23 3.53
CA TRP A 120 34.76 3.41 4.18
C TRP A 120 34.64 3.10 5.68
N HIS A 121 34.78 1.81 5.99
CA HIS A 121 34.39 1.22 7.26
C HIS A 121 35.48 1.37 8.33
N THR A 122 35.46 2.53 9.01
CA THR A 122 36.41 2.94 10.04
C THR A 122 35.70 3.67 11.19
N HIS A 123 36.43 3.84 12.30
CA HIS A 123 36.08 4.67 13.45
C HIS A 123 36.98 5.91 13.60
N LYS A 124 37.88 6.13 12.62
CA LYS A 124 38.91 7.16 12.67
C LYS A 124 38.95 7.97 11.37
N ILE A 125 39.42 9.21 11.50
CA ILE A 125 39.62 10.11 10.37
C ILE A 125 40.90 9.74 9.61
N HIS A 126 40.78 9.45 8.32
CA HIS A 126 41.87 9.08 7.40
C HIS A 126 41.74 9.86 6.07
N PRO A 127 41.96 11.20 6.05
CA PRO A 127 41.59 12.05 4.92
C PRO A 127 42.39 11.75 3.66
N ASP A 128 43.70 11.49 3.78
CA ASP A 128 44.57 11.23 2.64
C ASP A 128 44.24 9.89 1.96
N GLU A 129 44.06 8.83 2.76
CA GLU A 129 43.72 7.50 2.27
C GLU A 129 42.31 7.43 1.71
N ALA A 130 41.34 8.04 2.41
CA ALA A 130 39.96 8.14 1.93
C ALA A 130 39.88 8.97 0.65
N GLY A 131 40.56 10.12 0.59
CA GLY A 131 40.62 10.96 -0.60
C GLY A 131 41.19 10.22 -1.80
N THR A 132 42.29 9.49 -1.60
CA THR A 132 42.90 8.65 -2.64
C THR A 132 41.95 7.53 -3.10
N PHE A 133 41.29 6.85 -2.16
CA PHE A 133 40.36 5.78 -2.47
C PHE A 133 39.13 6.30 -3.23
N PHE A 134 38.47 7.34 -2.72
CA PHE A 134 37.25 7.89 -3.31
C PHE A 134 37.51 8.60 -4.63
N ASP A 135 38.67 9.24 -4.85
CA ASP A 135 39.05 9.74 -6.19
C ASP A 135 39.12 8.58 -7.21
N LYS A 136 39.76 7.47 -6.83
CA LYS A 136 39.87 6.28 -7.68
C LYS A 136 38.51 5.64 -7.98
N VAL A 137 37.69 5.43 -6.95
CA VAL A 137 36.38 4.77 -7.09
C VAL A 137 35.39 5.65 -7.85
N SER A 138 35.33 6.95 -7.57
CA SER A 138 34.44 7.89 -8.28
C SER A 138 34.79 8.02 -9.76
N LYS A 139 36.08 8.07 -10.13
CA LYS A 139 36.50 8.01 -11.55
C LYS A 139 36.05 6.73 -12.25
N LYS A 140 36.18 5.59 -11.59
CA LYS A 140 35.86 4.29 -12.20
C LYS A 140 34.36 4.06 -12.33
N TYR A 141 33.59 4.43 -11.30
CA TYR A 141 32.20 4.00 -11.18
C TYR A 141 31.16 5.12 -11.12
N GLY A 142 31.54 6.39 -11.08
CA GLY A 142 30.57 7.49 -10.90
C GLY A 142 29.56 7.67 -12.03
N LYS A 143 29.78 7.02 -13.18
CA LYS A 143 28.80 6.97 -14.28
C LYS A 143 27.65 5.97 -14.05
N TYR A 144 27.76 5.09 -13.06
CA TYR A 144 26.74 4.08 -12.79
C TYR A 144 25.78 4.58 -11.71
N PRO A 145 24.46 4.60 -11.96
CA PRO A 145 23.48 5.06 -10.98
C PRO A 145 23.40 4.13 -9.76
N ASN A 146 23.92 2.91 -9.86
CA ASN A 146 23.97 1.94 -8.77
C ASN A 146 24.76 2.43 -7.56
N VAL A 147 25.74 3.31 -7.75
CA VAL A 147 26.78 3.59 -6.76
C VAL A 147 26.32 4.62 -5.75
N ILE A 148 26.56 4.31 -4.48
CA ILE A 148 26.38 5.19 -3.34
C ILE A 148 27.70 5.19 -2.56
N TYR A 149 28.16 6.37 -2.13
CA TYR A 149 29.39 6.50 -1.35
C TYR A 149 29.05 6.72 0.11
N GLU A 150 29.55 5.90 1.01
CA GLU A 150 29.50 6.15 2.46
C GLU A 150 30.92 6.45 2.93
N ILE A 151 31.16 7.74 3.21
CA ILE A 151 32.52 8.29 3.23
C ILE A 151 33.28 8.03 4.52
N PHE A 152 32.58 7.59 5.56
CA PHE A 152 33.09 7.21 6.87
C PHE A 152 31.91 6.54 7.60
N ASN A 153 32.10 5.29 8.02
CA ASN A 153 31.12 4.50 8.78
C ASN A 153 30.70 5.17 10.09
N GLU A 154 31.49 5.05 11.17
CA GLU A 154 31.02 5.41 12.52
C GLU A 154 32.06 6.23 13.30
N PRO A 155 32.00 7.57 13.23
CA PRO A 155 32.80 8.43 14.08
C PRO A 155 32.44 8.23 15.56
N GLU A 156 33.42 7.97 16.40
CA GLU A 156 33.20 7.67 17.82
C GLU A 156 33.38 8.91 18.69
N GLN A 157 34.62 9.41 18.74
CA GLN A 157 35.03 10.47 19.66
C GLN A 157 35.21 11.82 18.96
N GLN A 158 35.16 11.83 17.63
CA GLN A 158 35.37 13.05 16.84
C GLN A 158 34.18 13.99 17.01
N SER A 159 34.47 15.29 17.09
CA SER A 159 33.44 16.32 17.11
C SER A 159 32.73 16.42 15.76
N TRP A 160 31.49 16.94 15.75
CA TRP A 160 30.79 17.20 14.49
C TRP A 160 31.58 18.13 13.56
N GLN A 161 32.34 19.08 14.11
CA GLN A 161 33.15 19.98 13.29
C GLN A 161 34.27 19.24 12.53
N GLU A 162 34.98 18.33 13.21
CA GLU A 162 36.03 17.50 12.57
C GLU A 162 35.44 16.56 11.52
N VAL A 163 34.31 15.90 11.85
CA VAL A 163 33.59 15.02 10.91
C VAL A 163 33.11 15.80 9.69
N LYS A 164 32.59 17.01 9.90
CA LYS A 164 32.13 17.90 8.82
C LYS A 164 33.26 18.34 7.90
N GLU A 165 34.39 18.75 8.46
CA GLU A 165 35.56 19.19 7.68
C GLU A 165 36.10 18.05 6.81
N TYR A 166 36.26 16.85 7.39
CA TYR A 166 36.58 15.63 6.66
C TYR A 166 35.55 15.36 5.54
N ALA A 167 34.26 15.42 5.87
CA ALA A 167 33.20 15.13 4.92
C ALA A 167 33.20 16.10 3.73
N GLU A 168 33.36 17.40 3.98
CA GLU A 168 33.43 18.42 2.94
C GLU A 168 34.63 18.20 2.01
N GLU A 169 35.77 17.72 2.52
CA GLU A 169 36.94 17.36 1.71
C GLU A 169 36.71 16.15 0.81
N ILE A 170 36.18 15.07 1.37
CA ILE A 170 35.90 13.85 0.60
C ILE A 170 34.78 14.09 -0.41
N ILE A 171 33.74 14.86 -0.07
CA ILE A 171 32.68 15.28 -0.99
C ILE A 171 33.26 16.06 -2.17
N ARG A 172 34.17 17.03 -1.94
CA ARG A 172 34.83 17.77 -3.03
C ARG A 172 35.59 16.82 -3.96
N THR A 173 36.29 15.84 -3.39
CA THR A 173 37.05 14.83 -4.14
C THR A 173 36.13 13.98 -5.02
N ILE A 174 35.04 13.46 -4.47
CA ILE A 174 34.05 12.67 -5.22
C ILE A 174 33.39 13.52 -6.31
N ARG A 175 32.92 14.73 -5.97
CA ARG A 175 32.16 15.61 -6.88
C ARG A 175 32.97 16.12 -8.07
N LYS A 176 34.31 16.08 -8.00
CA LYS A 176 35.19 16.33 -9.14
C LYS A 176 34.99 15.32 -10.27
N ASN A 177 34.67 14.07 -9.93
CA ASN A 177 34.53 12.96 -10.87
C ASN A 177 33.06 12.54 -11.06
N ASP A 178 32.23 12.73 -10.04
CA ASP A 178 30.83 12.28 -9.99
C ASP A 178 29.91 13.37 -9.40
N PRO A 179 29.22 14.15 -10.24
CA PRO A 179 28.36 15.23 -9.79
C PRO A 179 26.98 14.77 -9.27
N HIS A 180 26.62 13.49 -9.36
CA HIS A 180 25.21 13.06 -9.23
C HIS A 180 24.95 11.99 -8.18
N ASN A 181 25.84 11.02 -7.99
CA ASN A 181 25.54 9.91 -7.08
C ASN A 181 25.44 10.35 -5.63
N LEU A 182 24.64 9.59 -4.88
CA LEU A 182 24.37 9.82 -3.47
C LEU A 182 25.65 9.66 -2.64
N ILE A 183 25.87 10.60 -1.72
CA ILE A 183 26.92 10.50 -0.69
C ILE A 183 26.24 10.46 0.68
N LEU A 184 26.54 9.43 1.46
CA LEU A 184 26.12 9.24 2.84
C LEU A 184 27.21 9.79 3.77
N VAL A 185 26.82 10.66 4.69
CA VAL A 185 27.72 11.42 5.59
C VAL A 185 27.41 11.09 7.04
N PRO A 186 28.41 10.74 7.86
CA PRO A 186 28.15 10.33 9.22
C PRO A 186 27.95 11.47 10.21
N SER A 187 27.58 11.09 11.43
CA SER A 187 27.59 11.96 12.59
C SER A 187 28.31 11.30 13.78
N PRO A 188 28.79 12.08 14.77
CA PRO A 188 29.45 11.54 15.96
C PRO A 188 28.64 10.51 16.75
N GLU A 189 29.34 9.79 17.62
CA GLU A 189 28.79 8.75 18.51
C GLU A 189 28.06 7.65 17.73
N TRP A 190 28.76 7.03 16.76
CA TRP A 190 28.23 5.95 15.91
C TRP A 190 26.94 6.36 15.19
N ASP A 191 26.95 7.53 14.55
CA ASP A 191 25.84 8.05 13.73
C ASP A 191 24.58 8.42 14.49
N GLN A 192 24.68 8.72 15.79
CA GLN A 192 23.51 8.99 16.63
C GLN A 192 23.24 10.48 16.83
N ARG A 193 24.17 11.36 16.44
CA ARG A 193 24.14 12.80 16.76
C ARG A 193 23.64 13.67 15.62
N LEU A 194 22.51 13.30 15.02
CA LEU A 194 21.83 14.12 14.01
C LEU A 194 21.36 15.49 14.55
N ASP A 195 21.23 15.66 15.87
CA ASP A 195 20.96 16.95 16.51
C ASP A 195 22.10 17.96 16.31
N LEU A 196 23.34 17.49 16.18
CA LEU A 196 24.51 18.33 15.87
C LEU A 196 24.52 18.71 14.39
N VAL A 197 24.20 17.75 13.51
CA VAL A 197 24.04 17.98 12.08
C VAL A 197 22.95 19.01 11.82
N GLN A 198 21.79 18.86 12.46
CA GLN A 198 20.67 19.80 12.38
C GLN A 198 21.10 21.26 12.67
N LYS A 199 21.99 21.47 13.64
CA LYS A 199 22.48 22.81 14.02
C LYS A 199 23.48 23.39 13.02
N ASN A 200 24.29 22.55 12.39
CA ASN A 200 25.36 22.99 11.49
C ASN A 200 25.53 22.07 10.27
N PRO A 201 24.52 21.95 9.39
CA PRO A 201 24.57 21.01 8.27
C PRO A 201 25.61 21.45 7.23
N ILE A 202 26.03 20.51 6.37
CA ILE A 202 26.85 20.80 5.20
C ILE A 202 25.97 21.56 4.20
N LYS A 203 26.52 22.61 3.58
CA LYS A 203 25.79 23.51 2.67
C LYS A 203 26.39 23.47 1.27
N ASN A 204 25.64 23.94 0.29
CA ASN A 204 26.08 24.11 -1.11
C ASN A 204 26.53 22.80 -1.78
N VAL A 205 25.96 21.67 -1.36
CA VAL A 205 26.17 20.35 -1.95
C VAL A 205 24.82 19.68 -2.16
N SER A 206 24.68 18.92 -3.23
CA SER A 206 23.45 18.19 -3.57
C SER A 206 23.63 16.68 -3.44
N ASN A 207 22.51 15.97 -3.33
CA ASN A 207 22.46 14.51 -3.22
C ASN A 207 23.38 13.97 -2.12
N ILE A 208 23.26 14.56 -0.93
CA ILE A 208 23.83 13.99 0.30
C ILE A 208 22.70 13.58 1.24
N MET A 209 22.93 12.55 2.03
CA MET A 209 22.08 12.17 3.16
C MET A 209 22.96 11.89 4.36
N TYR A 210 22.40 12.03 5.56
CA TYR A 210 23.11 11.76 6.81
C TYR A 210 22.77 10.37 7.33
N THR A 211 23.78 9.64 7.79
CA THR A 211 23.61 8.28 8.29
C THR A 211 23.06 8.27 9.70
N LEU A 212 22.30 7.23 10.00
CA LEU A 212 21.81 6.90 11.33
C LEU A 212 22.00 5.41 11.55
N HIS A 213 22.73 5.02 12.59
CA HIS A 213 22.86 3.62 12.97
C HIS A 213 22.09 3.34 14.26
N PHE A 214 21.47 2.17 14.33
CA PHE A 214 20.83 1.72 15.57
C PHE A 214 20.83 0.20 15.70
N TYR A 215 20.75 -0.23 16.95
CA TYR A 215 20.66 -1.63 17.35
C TYR A 215 19.50 -1.71 18.31
N ALA A 216 18.39 -2.32 17.88
CA ALA A 216 17.09 -2.18 18.53
C ALA A 216 17.07 -2.74 19.95
N GLY A 217 18.01 -3.62 20.32
CA GLY A 217 18.24 -4.09 21.69
C GLY A 217 18.74 -2.99 22.63
N THR A 218 19.43 -1.97 22.11
CA THR A 218 20.06 -0.88 22.88
C THR A 218 19.34 0.46 22.68
N HIS A 219 19.21 0.91 21.43
CA HIS A 219 18.68 2.24 21.09
C HIS A 219 17.18 2.15 20.87
N LYS A 220 16.36 2.94 21.58
CA LYS A 220 14.89 2.82 21.59
C LYS A 220 14.22 4.05 20.98
N LYS A 221 13.19 4.59 21.64
CA LYS A 221 12.36 5.68 21.11
C LYS A 221 13.13 7.01 21.01
N GLU A 222 14.04 7.26 21.94
CA GLU A 222 14.84 8.48 22.01
C GLU A 222 15.62 8.76 20.72
N LEU A 223 16.20 7.72 20.10
CA LEU A 223 16.93 7.89 18.85
C LEU A 223 16.01 8.14 17.66
N ARG A 224 14.84 7.49 17.62
CA ARG A 224 13.81 7.78 16.60
C ARG A 224 13.25 9.19 16.72
N ASP A 225 13.03 9.68 17.94
CA ASP A 225 12.54 11.04 18.19
C ASP A 225 13.59 12.08 17.76
N LEU A 226 14.87 11.82 18.04
CA LEU A 226 15.99 12.66 17.58
C LEU A 226 16.06 12.70 16.04
N ALA A 227 15.96 11.54 15.39
CA ALA A 227 15.93 11.47 13.93
C ALA A 227 14.71 12.19 13.33
N ASP A 228 13.52 12.04 13.91
CA ASP A 228 12.32 12.77 13.49
C ASP A 228 12.51 14.29 13.63
N ALA A 229 13.14 14.77 14.71
CA ALA A 229 13.43 16.20 14.89
C ALA A 229 14.37 16.73 13.79
N ALA A 230 15.42 15.97 13.43
CA ALA A 230 16.32 16.31 12.35
C ALA A 230 15.61 16.31 10.99
N ILE A 231 14.84 15.26 10.68
CA ILE A 231 14.08 15.15 9.43
C ILE A 231 13.08 16.31 9.28
N ASN A 232 12.33 16.62 10.34
CA ASN A 232 11.36 17.73 10.33
C ASN A 232 12.03 19.10 10.14
N SER A 233 13.33 19.21 10.43
CA SER A 233 14.12 20.42 10.18
C SER A 233 14.78 20.50 8.79
N GLY A 234 14.56 19.48 7.95
CA GLY A 234 15.09 19.43 6.58
C GLY A 234 16.36 18.60 6.41
N ILE A 235 16.75 17.78 7.40
CA ILE A 235 17.90 16.88 7.29
C ILE A 235 17.48 15.56 6.63
N PRO A 236 18.01 15.21 5.44
CA PRO A 236 17.75 13.91 4.83
C PRO A 236 18.51 12.80 5.57
N VAL A 237 17.83 11.72 5.94
CA VAL A 237 18.39 10.62 6.75
C VAL A 237 18.36 9.29 5.99
N PHE A 238 19.43 8.50 6.10
CA PHE A 238 19.57 7.15 5.55
C PHE A 238 20.08 6.21 6.65
N VAL A 239 19.45 5.06 6.87
CA VAL A 239 19.93 4.07 7.85
C VAL A 239 20.90 3.10 7.15
N SER A 240 22.19 3.42 7.12
CA SER A 240 23.22 2.61 6.43
C SER A 240 23.65 1.37 7.20
N GLU A 241 23.30 1.29 8.50
CA GLU A 241 23.50 0.12 9.32
C GLU A 241 22.43 0.02 10.41
N SER A 242 21.91 -1.19 10.63
CA SER A 242 20.93 -1.45 11.68
C SER A 242 20.87 -2.92 12.06
N ALA A 243 20.45 -3.22 13.29
CA ALA A 243 20.14 -4.60 13.67
C ALA A 243 19.13 -4.70 14.83
N GLY A 244 18.67 -5.93 15.10
CA GLY A 244 17.61 -6.19 16.09
C GLY A 244 18.09 -6.46 17.53
N MET A 245 19.39 -6.72 17.72
CA MET A 245 20.01 -7.06 19.00
C MET A 245 20.70 -5.83 19.62
N GLU A 246 21.57 -6.04 20.61
CA GLU A 246 22.30 -4.97 21.30
C GLU A 246 23.45 -4.44 20.43
N ALA A 247 23.90 -3.20 20.72
CA ALA A 247 24.93 -2.48 19.96
C ALA A 247 26.31 -3.17 19.96
N THR A 248 26.51 -4.20 20.79
CA THR A 248 27.72 -5.04 20.75
C THR A 248 27.77 -5.97 19.54
N GLY A 249 26.68 -6.07 18.76
CA GLY A 249 26.49 -7.08 17.72
C GLY A 249 26.01 -8.43 18.26
N ASP A 250 25.83 -8.55 19.57
CA ASP A 250 25.39 -9.78 20.23
C ASP A 250 24.24 -9.51 21.22
N GLY A 251 23.89 -10.50 22.03
CA GLY A 251 22.81 -10.38 23.01
C GLY A 251 21.44 -10.68 22.40
N LYS A 252 20.37 -10.42 23.16
CA LYS A 252 19.02 -10.82 22.74
C LYS A 252 18.48 -9.89 21.66
N ILE A 253 17.80 -10.46 20.67
CA ILE A 253 17.00 -9.69 19.71
C ILE A 253 15.77 -9.12 20.44
N ASP A 254 15.60 -7.80 20.38
CA ASP A 254 14.38 -7.13 20.83
C ASP A 254 13.40 -7.00 19.67
N TYR A 255 12.63 -8.06 19.43
CA TYR A 255 11.65 -8.12 18.33
C TYR A 255 10.63 -6.99 18.33
N ARG A 256 10.18 -6.58 19.53
CA ARG A 256 9.15 -5.55 19.66
C ARG A 256 9.71 -4.20 19.28
N GLU A 257 10.90 -3.87 19.79
CA GLU A 257 11.53 -2.62 19.41
C GLU A 257 11.98 -2.63 17.94
N TRP A 258 12.45 -3.78 17.45
CA TRP A 258 12.85 -3.89 16.04
C TRP A 258 11.65 -3.60 15.11
N GLN A 259 10.49 -4.18 15.40
CA GLN A 259 9.26 -3.89 14.65
C GLN A 259 8.90 -2.38 14.70
N LYS A 260 9.01 -1.72 15.85
CA LYS A 260 8.72 -0.27 15.95
C LYS A 260 9.64 0.58 15.05
N TYR A 261 10.91 0.21 14.90
CA TYR A 261 11.79 0.88 13.95
C TYR A 261 11.36 0.61 12.51
N PHE A 262 10.98 -0.62 12.16
CA PHE A 262 10.46 -0.90 10.81
C PHE A 262 9.21 -0.07 10.50
N ASP A 263 8.25 -0.02 11.41
CA ASP A 263 7.02 0.77 11.25
C ASP A 263 7.34 2.27 11.11
N TRP A 264 8.30 2.76 11.91
CA TRP A 264 8.77 4.15 11.83
C TRP A 264 9.46 4.46 10.51
N MET A 265 10.42 3.63 10.09
CA MET A 265 11.13 3.77 8.81
C MET A 265 10.15 3.67 7.64
N GLU A 266 9.12 2.84 7.75
CA GLU A 266 8.06 2.75 6.75
C GLU A 266 7.26 4.03 6.65
N LYS A 267 6.73 4.51 7.78
CA LYS A 267 5.96 5.76 7.84
C LYS A 267 6.76 6.95 7.30
N ARG A 268 8.07 6.97 7.53
CA ARG A 268 8.99 8.03 7.09
C ARG A 268 9.60 7.80 5.71
N LYS A 269 9.31 6.67 5.05
CA LYS A 269 9.93 6.25 3.79
C LYS A 269 11.47 6.29 3.84
N LEU A 270 12.06 5.85 4.95
CA LEU A 270 13.51 5.77 5.14
C LEU A 270 14.07 4.49 4.51
N SER A 271 15.24 4.65 3.90
CA SER A 271 16.06 3.52 3.43
C SER A 271 16.81 2.92 4.61
N TRP A 272 17.01 1.60 4.60
CA TRP A 272 17.65 0.88 5.70
C TRP A 272 18.44 -0.35 5.25
N ILE A 273 19.52 -0.63 5.98
CA ILE A 273 20.43 -1.76 5.74
C ILE A 273 20.61 -2.52 7.05
N THR A 274 20.43 -3.84 7.02
CA THR A 274 20.66 -4.71 8.18
C THR A 274 22.09 -5.24 8.24
N TRP A 275 22.67 -5.37 9.44
CA TRP A 275 23.99 -5.94 9.70
C TRP A 275 23.91 -7.35 10.33
N SER A 276 24.60 -8.40 9.83
CA SER A 276 25.39 -8.50 8.58
C SER A 276 25.46 -9.90 7.96
N ILE A 277 25.80 -9.95 6.66
CA ILE A 277 26.27 -11.16 5.96
C ILE A 277 27.69 -11.49 6.42
N SER A 278 27.74 -12.29 7.48
CA SER A 278 28.92 -12.79 8.18
C SER A 278 28.54 -14.08 8.92
N ASP A 279 29.54 -14.80 9.43
CA ASP A 279 29.39 -16.12 10.06
C ASP A 279 30.16 -16.27 11.37
N LYS A 280 30.47 -15.14 12.02
CA LYS A 280 31.03 -15.15 13.37
C LYS A 280 29.96 -15.69 14.33
N LYS A 281 30.41 -16.31 15.42
CA LYS A 281 29.50 -16.78 16.47
C LYS A 281 29.04 -15.61 17.35
N GLU A 282 28.10 -14.84 16.82
CA GLU A 282 27.43 -13.70 17.46
C GLU A 282 26.04 -13.52 16.86
N THR A 283 25.16 -12.79 17.54
CA THR A 283 23.76 -12.70 17.13
C THR A 283 23.56 -11.94 15.80
N CYS A 284 24.36 -10.91 15.49
CA CYS A 284 24.21 -10.13 14.24
C CYS A 284 24.67 -10.85 12.97
N SER A 285 25.55 -11.86 13.08
CA SER A 285 26.02 -12.68 11.95
C SER A 285 24.89 -13.52 11.37
N MET A 286 24.35 -13.13 10.22
CA MET A 286 23.13 -13.74 9.66
C MET A 286 23.29 -15.20 9.22
N LEU A 287 24.53 -15.66 9.03
CA LEU A 287 24.84 -16.97 8.48
C LEU A 287 25.55 -17.85 9.52
N LEU A 288 25.32 -19.15 9.43
CA LEU A 288 26.12 -20.14 10.14
C LEU A 288 27.38 -20.49 9.32
N PRO A 289 28.46 -20.99 9.95
CA PRO A 289 29.66 -21.43 9.22
C PRO A 289 29.41 -22.49 8.13
N THR A 290 28.29 -23.21 8.18
CA THR A 290 27.85 -24.17 7.15
C THR A 290 27.43 -23.50 5.84
N ALA A 291 27.10 -22.21 5.87
CA ALA A 291 26.61 -21.47 4.73
C ALA A 291 27.67 -21.36 3.61
N SER A 292 27.26 -21.66 2.39
CA SER A 292 28.09 -21.47 1.18
C SER A 292 28.51 -20.01 1.01
N SER A 293 29.76 -19.80 0.56
CA SER A 293 30.33 -18.48 0.25
C SER A 293 29.68 -17.75 -0.93
N THR A 294 28.78 -18.41 -1.66
CA THR A 294 28.21 -17.90 -2.92
C THR A 294 26.68 -17.82 -2.94
N GLY A 295 26.02 -18.00 -1.79
CA GLY A 295 24.55 -18.05 -1.70
C GLY A 295 23.97 -19.47 -1.72
N ASN A 296 22.71 -19.60 -2.13
CA ASN A 296 21.88 -20.81 -2.03
C ASN A 296 21.68 -21.30 -0.59
N TRP A 297 21.55 -20.37 0.36
CA TRP A 297 21.38 -20.68 1.77
C TRP A 297 20.00 -21.23 2.05
N LYS A 298 19.96 -22.38 2.72
CA LYS A 298 18.73 -22.93 3.29
C LYS A 298 18.40 -22.18 4.56
N GLN A 299 17.16 -22.30 5.04
CA GLN A 299 16.79 -21.73 6.34
C GLN A 299 17.69 -22.26 7.48
N SER A 300 18.15 -23.50 7.40
CA SER A 300 19.09 -24.09 8.36
C SER A 300 20.51 -23.52 8.32
N ASP A 301 20.86 -22.74 7.29
CA ASP A 301 22.15 -22.04 7.18
C ASP A 301 22.08 -20.63 7.77
N LEU A 302 20.90 -20.19 8.20
CA LEU A 302 20.66 -18.87 8.77
C LEU A 302 20.56 -18.96 10.29
N ASN A 303 21.11 -17.96 10.97
CA ASN A 303 20.82 -17.76 12.39
C ASN A 303 19.49 -17.00 12.57
N GLU A 304 19.12 -16.72 13.82
CA GLU A 304 17.89 -15.99 14.17
C GLU A 304 17.79 -14.60 13.50
N SER A 305 18.87 -13.82 13.51
CA SER A 305 18.96 -12.51 12.82
C SER A 305 18.78 -12.64 11.31
N GLY A 306 19.42 -13.62 10.68
CA GLY A 306 19.32 -13.87 9.24
C GLY A 306 17.92 -14.30 8.80
N ILE A 307 17.24 -15.16 9.57
CA ILE A 307 15.85 -15.52 9.32
C ILE A 307 14.98 -14.26 9.37
N LYS A 308 15.10 -13.47 10.43
CA LYS A 308 14.21 -12.32 10.62
C LYS A 308 14.45 -11.21 9.61
N THR A 309 15.71 -10.95 9.28
CA THR A 309 16.09 -9.98 8.25
C THR A 309 15.52 -10.37 6.89
N ARG A 310 15.68 -11.65 6.50
CA ARG A 310 15.14 -12.16 5.24
C ARG A 310 13.62 -12.05 5.18
N GLU A 311 12.92 -12.31 6.29
CA GLU A 311 11.46 -12.11 6.38
C GLU A 311 11.05 -10.66 6.13
N TYR A 312 11.77 -9.68 6.71
CA TYR A 312 11.46 -8.27 6.48
C TYR A 312 11.73 -7.86 5.03
N LEU A 313 12.90 -8.19 4.47
CA LEU A 313 13.26 -7.79 3.11
C LEU A 313 12.30 -8.36 2.06
N LYS A 314 11.80 -9.59 2.26
CA LYS A 314 10.81 -10.21 1.37
C LYS A 314 9.46 -9.48 1.31
N GLN A 315 9.18 -8.60 2.27
CA GLN A 315 7.96 -7.80 2.28
C GLN A 315 8.07 -6.52 1.45
N PHE A 316 9.17 -6.28 0.74
CA PHE A 316 9.34 -5.06 -0.07
C PHE A 316 9.53 -5.38 -1.55
N ASN A 317 9.05 -4.52 -2.45
CA ASN A 317 9.29 -4.63 -3.89
C ASN A 317 10.63 -4.00 -4.30
N ARG A 318 10.93 -3.98 -5.59
CA ARG A 318 12.18 -3.42 -6.15
C ARG A 318 12.37 -1.94 -5.85
N ARG A 319 11.29 -1.19 -5.62
CA ARG A 319 11.28 0.23 -5.20
C ARG A 319 11.40 0.44 -3.68
N GLY A 320 11.47 -0.66 -2.92
CA GLY A 320 11.41 -0.65 -1.46
C GLY A 320 10.02 -0.29 -0.94
N GLU A 321 8.95 -0.52 -1.70
CA GLU A 321 7.58 -0.35 -1.24
C GLU A 321 7.08 -1.65 -0.62
N TYR A 322 6.35 -1.55 0.49
CA TYR A 322 5.80 -2.72 1.16
C TYR A 322 4.84 -3.46 0.21
N ILE A 323 5.02 -4.77 0.05
CA ILE A 323 4.14 -5.64 -0.70
C ILE A 323 3.14 -6.21 0.30
N PRO A 324 1.87 -5.74 0.28
CA PRO A 324 0.87 -6.29 1.17
C PRO A 324 0.63 -7.76 0.85
N THR A 325 0.57 -8.59 1.88
CA THR A 325 0.03 -9.95 1.81
C THR A 325 -1.50 -9.95 1.85
N PHE A 326 -2.08 -8.96 2.53
CA PHE A 326 -3.52 -8.74 2.63
C PHE A 326 -3.90 -7.36 2.11
N GLN A 327 -4.79 -7.32 1.13
CA GLN A 327 -5.34 -6.08 0.58
C GLN A 327 -6.70 -5.81 1.21
N TRP A 328 -6.74 -4.81 2.08
CA TRP A 328 -7.95 -4.33 2.72
C TRP A 328 -8.58 -3.23 1.88
N LYS A 329 -9.87 -3.34 1.53
CA LYS A 329 -10.56 -2.37 0.67
C LYS A 329 -11.91 -1.95 1.24
N GLY A 330 -12.35 -0.75 0.89
CA GLY A 330 -13.61 -0.17 1.37
C GLY A 330 -13.43 0.64 2.66
N ARG A 331 -14.50 0.74 3.45
CA ARG A 331 -14.46 1.31 4.79
C ARG A 331 -13.98 0.23 5.76
N VAL A 332 -12.72 0.33 6.16
CA VAL A 332 -12.01 -0.67 6.98
C VAL A 332 -11.22 0.01 8.08
N GLU A 333 -11.41 -0.42 9.31
CA GLU A 333 -10.57 -0.07 10.46
C GLU A 333 -9.46 -1.12 10.60
N LYS A 334 -8.19 -0.75 10.50
CA LYS A 334 -7.07 -1.69 10.69
C LYS A 334 -6.57 -1.62 12.13
N THR A 335 -6.68 -2.71 12.87
CA THR A 335 -6.11 -2.82 14.23
C THR A 335 -4.69 -3.39 14.21
N SER A 336 -4.34 -4.18 13.20
CA SER A 336 -2.98 -4.62 12.89
C SER A 336 -2.83 -4.94 11.40
N ASN A 337 -1.66 -5.42 10.96
CA ASN A 337 -1.45 -5.91 9.59
C ASN A 337 -2.29 -7.16 9.27
N THR A 338 -2.72 -7.90 10.29
CA THR A 338 -3.42 -9.18 10.16
C THR A 338 -4.82 -9.17 10.77
N THR A 339 -5.30 -8.02 11.27
CA THR A 339 -6.62 -7.91 11.87
C THR A 339 -7.26 -6.58 11.49
N ALA A 340 -8.50 -6.64 11.01
CA ALA A 340 -9.23 -5.45 10.59
C ALA A 340 -10.75 -5.63 10.73
N THR A 341 -11.46 -4.51 10.84
CA THR A 341 -12.92 -4.44 10.95
C THR A 341 -13.51 -3.95 9.63
N LEU A 342 -14.34 -4.76 8.98
CA LEU A 342 -15.07 -4.39 7.76
C LEU A 342 -16.40 -3.72 8.15
N SER A 343 -16.57 -2.43 7.83
CA SER A 343 -17.77 -1.67 8.23
C SER A 343 -18.80 -1.49 7.12
N GLY A 344 -18.37 -0.95 5.99
CA GLY A 344 -19.23 -0.63 4.84
C GLY A 344 -19.67 -1.84 4.03
N SER A 345 -20.72 -1.64 3.22
CA SER A 345 -21.12 -2.58 2.17
C SER A 345 -19.92 -2.89 1.26
N ALA A 346 -19.68 -4.18 1.00
CA ALA A 346 -18.58 -4.66 0.18
C ALA A 346 -17.16 -4.23 0.62
N SER A 347 -16.98 -3.75 1.86
CA SER A 347 -15.65 -3.71 2.47
C SER A 347 -15.06 -5.13 2.47
N SER A 348 -13.77 -5.27 2.20
CA SER A 348 -13.18 -6.58 1.90
C SER A 348 -11.74 -6.77 2.37
N VAL A 349 -11.37 -8.05 2.41
CA VAL A 349 -9.98 -8.52 2.41
C VAL A 349 -9.75 -9.39 1.18
N GLU A 350 -8.62 -9.19 0.51
CA GLU A 350 -8.17 -9.99 -0.63
C GLU A 350 -6.74 -10.48 -0.38
N PHE A 351 -6.48 -11.74 -0.66
CA PHE A 351 -5.14 -12.33 -0.55
C PHE A 351 -5.00 -13.57 -1.41
N SER A 352 -3.76 -13.95 -1.68
CA SER A 352 -3.42 -15.20 -2.37
C SER A 352 -2.84 -16.19 -1.36
N PHE A 353 -3.13 -17.47 -1.50
CA PHE A 353 -2.59 -18.53 -0.65
C PHE A 353 -2.13 -19.73 -1.47
N LYS A 354 -1.31 -20.58 -0.86
CA LYS A 354 -0.81 -21.82 -1.48
C LYS A 354 -1.47 -23.04 -0.85
N GLY A 355 -1.72 -24.07 -1.65
CA GLY A 355 -2.30 -25.33 -1.20
C GLY A 355 -3.79 -25.45 -1.52
N ASN A 356 -4.44 -26.48 -0.98
CA ASN A 356 -5.81 -26.83 -1.39
C ASN A 356 -6.90 -26.14 -0.57
N SER A 357 -6.56 -25.45 0.53
CA SER A 357 -7.53 -24.74 1.33
C SER A 357 -6.89 -23.64 2.16
N THR A 358 -7.73 -22.71 2.64
CA THR A 358 -7.36 -21.67 3.59
C THR A 358 -8.47 -21.47 4.62
N GLY A 359 -8.10 -21.02 5.82
CA GLY A 359 -9.04 -20.75 6.90
C GLY A 359 -8.94 -19.30 7.37
N ILE A 360 -10.07 -18.61 7.48
CA ILE A 360 -10.14 -17.25 8.00
C ILE A 360 -10.94 -17.20 9.30
N LYS A 361 -10.49 -16.42 10.27
CA LYS A 361 -11.25 -16.19 11.51
C LYS A 361 -12.12 -14.95 11.36
N LEU A 362 -13.42 -15.11 11.57
CA LEU A 362 -14.38 -14.00 11.50
C LEU A 362 -15.14 -13.91 12.81
N LYS A 363 -15.50 -12.69 13.19
CA LYS A 363 -16.34 -12.38 14.35
C LYS A 363 -17.38 -11.34 13.96
N ASN A 364 -18.62 -11.54 14.44
CA ASN A 364 -19.66 -10.52 14.31
C ASN A 364 -19.40 -9.40 15.34
N ASN A 365 -19.50 -8.15 14.91
CA ASN A 365 -19.57 -7.00 15.80
C ASN A 365 -20.92 -6.30 15.56
N PRO A 366 -21.96 -6.67 16.32
CA PRO A 366 -23.33 -6.30 15.99
C PRO A 366 -23.61 -4.81 16.22
N HIS A 367 -24.38 -4.21 15.32
CA HIS A 367 -25.11 -2.96 15.60
C HIS A 367 -26.61 -3.27 15.62
N GLN A 368 -27.37 -2.68 16.56
CA GLN A 368 -28.80 -2.96 16.78
C GLN A 368 -29.12 -4.45 16.98
N ASN A 369 -28.19 -5.22 17.57
CA ASN A 369 -28.28 -6.67 17.77
C ASN A 369 -28.44 -7.49 16.47
N TYR A 370 -28.05 -6.93 15.32
CA TYR A 370 -28.06 -7.64 14.06
C TYR A 370 -26.81 -8.48 13.84
N TYR A 371 -26.94 -9.45 12.95
CA TYR A 371 -25.83 -10.28 12.46
C TYR A 371 -25.44 -9.87 11.05
N ASN A 372 -24.26 -10.29 10.61
CA ASN A 372 -23.73 -9.94 9.32
C ASN A 372 -23.63 -11.14 8.39
N TYR A 373 -23.44 -10.85 7.11
CA TYR A 373 -23.07 -11.85 6.12
C TYR A 373 -21.80 -11.43 5.39
N ILE A 374 -21.03 -12.40 4.94
CA ILE A 374 -19.92 -12.21 4.01
C ILE A 374 -20.17 -12.93 2.70
N SER A 375 -19.76 -12.36 1.58
CA SER A 375 -19.76 -12.95 0.24
C SER A 375 -18.33 -13.34 -0.14
N VAL A 376 -18.15 -14.52 -0.74
CA VAL A 376 -16.82 -15.08 -1.02
C VAL A 376 -16.64 -15.31 -2.51
N GLU A 377 -15.50 -14.84 -3.03
CA GLU A 377 -15.01 -15.14 -4.36
C GLU A 377 -13.69 -15.91 -4.22
N LEU A 378 -13.58 -17.05 -4.90
CA LEU A 378 -12.38 -17.89 -4.95
C LEU A 378 -12.01 -18.13 -6.41
N ASP A 379 -10.78 -17.78 -6.79
CA ASP A 379 -10.25 -17.87 -8.16
C ASP A 379 -11.15 -17.19 -9.21
N GLY A 380 -11.72 -16.04 -8.83
CA GLY A 380 -12.65 -15.28 -9.68
C GLY A 380 -14.06 -15.86 -9.77
N ILE A 381 -14.37 -16.93 -9.02
CA ILE A 381 -15.68 -17.56 -8.97
C ILE A 381 -16.37 -17.18 -7.66
N TYR A 382 -17.58 -16.63 -7.77
CA TYR A 382 -18.44 -16.42 -6.60
C TYR A 382 -18.93 -17.76 -6.05
N ILE A 383 -18.58 -18.07 -4.79
CA ILE A 383 -18.92 -19.36 -4.15
C ILE A 383 -20.04 -19.24 -3.11
N GLY A 384 -20.67 -18.06 -3.00
CA GLY A 384 -21.84 -17.84 -2.15
C GLY A 384 -21.57 -16.91 -0.97
N ARG A 385 -22.53 -16.91 -0.05
CA ARG A 385 -22.59 -16.03 1.11
C ARG A 385 -22.70 -16.84 2.41
N ILE A 386 -22.03 -16.39 3.46
CA ILE A 386 -21.95 -17.06 4.76
C ILE A 386 -22.41 -16.12 5.86
N LYS A 387 -23.26 -16.62 6.76
CA LYS A 387 -23.72 -15.89 7.95
C LYS A 387 -22.61 -15.83 9.00
N VAL A 388 -22.42 -14.66 9.59
CA VAL A 388 -21.50 -14.38 10.69
C VAL A 388 -22.33 -13.82 11.85
N ASP A 389 -22.74 -14.71 12.75
CA ASP A 389 -23.58 -14.41 13.93
C ASP A 389 -22.90 -14.80 15.25
N ASN A 390 -21.62 -15.18 15.18
CA ASN A 390 -20.81 -15.60 16.30
C ASN A 390 -20.22 -14.42 17.10
N ASN A 391 -20.27 -14.51 18.42
CA ASN A 391 -19.74 -13.49 19.35
C ASN A 391 -18.21 -13.55 19.51
N ASP A 392 -17.61 -14.71 19.30
CA ASP A 392 -16.16 -14.96 19.36
C ASP A 392 -15.63 -15.35 17.98
N PHE A 393 -14.32 -15.20 17.74
CA PHE A 393 -13.72 -15.60 16.47
C PHE A 393 -14.01 -17.07 16.15
N LYS A 394 -14.55 -17.31 14.95
CA LYS A 394 -14.82 -18.64 14.42
C LYS A 394 -14.04 -18.82 13.12
N LEU A 395 -13.43 -19.98 12.95
CA LEU A 395 -12.73 -20.36 11.73
C LEU A 395 -13.73 -20.75 10.63
N PHE A 396 -13.57 -20.16 9.45
CA PHE A 396 -14.29 -20.49 8.23
C PHE A 396 -13.28 -20.98 7.19
N THR A 397 -13.45 -22.21 6.71
CA THR A 397 -12.52 -22.86 5.78
C THR A 397 -13.06 -22.84 4.36
N PHE A 398 -12.18 -22.54 3.40
CA PHE A 398 -12.48 -22.53 1.97
C PHE A 398 -11.59 -23.52 1.24
N GLU A 399 -12.22 -24.45 0.53
CA GLU A 399 -11.54 -25.48 -0.27
C GLU A 399 -11.40 -24.99 -1.72
N ALA A 400 -10.18 -25.06 -2.24
CA ALA A 400 -9.82 -24.69 -3.59
C ALA A 400 -9.69 -25.91 -4.52
N ASN A 401 -9.77 -25.67 -5.82
CA ASN A 401 -9.69 -26.74 -6.81
C ASN A 401 -8.23 -27.22 -6.97
N LYS A 402 -8.02 -28.54 -6.99
CA LYS A 402 -6.70 -29.20 -7.05
C LYS A 402 -5.87 -28.95 -8.32
N SER A 403 -6.39 -28.23 -9.31
CA SER A 403 -5.68 -28.02 -10.59
C SER A 403 -4.55 -27.01 -10.51
N THR A 404 -4.57 -26.07 -9.56
CA THR A 404 -3.53 -25.07 -9.33
C THR A 404 -2.99 -25.17 -7.91
N ASN A 405 -1.81 -24.59 -7.65
CA ASN A 405 -1.18 -24.61 -6.33
C ASN A 405 -1.29 -23.27 -5.60
N ILE A 406 -1.69 -22.21 -6.32
CA ILE A 406 -1.88 -20.86 -5.81
C ILE A 406 -3.31 -20.45 -6.16
N HIS A 407 -3.97 -19.84 -5.19
CA HIS A 407 -5.37 -19.43 -5.28
C HIS A 407 -5.54 -18.01 -4.77
N ASP A 408 -6.48 -17.28 -5.37
CA ASP A 408 -6.87 -15.94 -4.96
C ASP A 408 -8.23 -15.98 -4.28
N ILE A 409 -8.33 -15.43 -3.07
CA ILE A 409 -9.60 -15.33 -2.34
C ILE A 409 -9.92 -13.88 -2.01
N LYS A 410 -11.20 -13.54 -2.13
CA LYS A 410 -11.75 -12.24 -1.74
C LYS A 410 -12.98 -12.44 -0.90
N ILE A 411 -13.03 -11.76 0.23
CA ILE A 411 -14.12 -11.84 1.19
C ILE A 411 -14.68 -10.44 1.36
N PHE A 412 -15.95 -10.27 1.00
CA PHE A 412 -16.66 -9.00 1.06
C PHE A 412 -17.71 -9.04 2.15
N LYS A 413 -17.85 -7.99 2.93
CA LYS A 413 -19.03 -7.80 3.78
C LYS A 413 -20.26 -7.62 2.88
N ALA A 414 -21.20 -8.56 2.96
CA ALA A 414 -22.38 -8.59 2.10
C ALA A 414 -23.50 -7.68 2.61
N THR A 415 -23.62 -7.55 3.93
CA THR A 415 -24.57 -6.66 4.62
C THR A 415 -24.08 -5.22 4.66
N GLU A 416 -25.00 -4.25 4.71
CA GLU A 416 -24.65 -2.83 4.82
C GLU A 416 -24.24 -2.40 6.23
N ALA A 417 -23.81 -1.14 6.37
CA ALA A 417 -23.29 -0.56 7.61
C ALA A 417 -24.28 -0.60 8.79
N ALA A 418 -25.59 -0.61 8.52
CA ALA A 418 -26.65 -0.66 9.52
C ALA A 418 -26.65 -1.94 10.37
N MET A 419 -26.03 -3.04 9.89
CA MET A 419 -25.96 -4.31 10.63
C MET A 419 -24.73 -4.42 11.56
N GLY A 420 -23.88 -3.40 11.61
CA GLY A 420 -22.60 -3.44 12.30
C GLY A 420 -21.50 -3.99 11.41
N GLU A 421 -20.49 -4.58 12.02
CA GLU A 421 -19.22 -4.89 11.37
C GLU A 421 -18.88 -6.38 11.40
N VAL A 422 -17.94 -6.77 10.53
CA VAL A 422 -17.29 -8.08 10.57
C VAL A 422 -15.82 -7.85 10.92
N ILE A 423 -15.38 -8.40 12.06
CA ILE A 423 -13.97 -8.39 12.43
C ILE A 423 -13.31 -9.60 11.80
N VAL A 424 -12.20 -9.36 11.12
CA VAL A 424 -11.45 -10.34 10.35
C VAL A 424 -10.07 -10.52 10.97
N ASP A 425 -9.68 -11.76 11.23
CA ASP A 425 -8.34 -12.14 11.69
C ASP A 425 -7.74 -13.16 10.70
N VAL A 426 -6.61 -12.75 10.11
CA VAL A 426 -5.83 -13.51 9.12
C VAL A 426 -4.43 -13.85 9.64
N SER A 427 -4.18 -13.69 10.95
CA SER A 427 -2.85 -13.89 11.56
C SER A 427 -2.27 -15.30 11.40
N GLU A 428 -3.11 -16.30 11.18
CA GLU A 428 -2.71 -17.70 10.96
C GLU A 428 -2.60 -18.08 9.48
N ILE A 429 -2.79 -17.12 8.56
CA ILE A 429 -2.74 -17.37 7.12
C ILE A 429 -1.34 -17.06 6.57
N GLU A 430 -0.70 -18.06 5.98
CA GLU A 430 0.50 -17.87 5.17
C GLU A 430 0.10 -17.35 3.77
N ALA A 431 -0.21 -16.07 3.69
CA ALA A 431 -0.56 -15.40 2.45
C ALA A 431 0.68 -15.05 1.62
N LEU A 432 0.53 -15.09 0.30
CA LEU A 432 1.59 -14.72 -0.63
C LEU A 432 1.60 -13.18 -0.81
N PRO A 433 2.78 -12.55 -0.86
CA PRO A 433 2.88 -11.14 -1.22
C PRO A 433 2.28 -10.89 -2.61
N SER A 434 1.31 -9.99 -2.69
CA SER A 434 0.61 -9.66 -3.94
C SER A 434 0.66 -8.16 -4.18
N PRO A 435 1.45 -7.68 -5.16
CA PRO A 435 1.50 -6.26 -5.48
C PRO A 435 0.10 -5.77 -5.85
N ALA A 436 -0.35 -4.68 -5.23
CA ALA A 436 -1.56 -4.02 -5.68
C ALA A 436 -1.32 -3.46 -7.08
N LEU A 437 -1.96 -4.03 -8.09
CA LEU A 437 -1.92 -3.47 -9.44
C LEU A 437 -2.63 -2.11 -9.42
N ALA A 438 -1.99 -1.11 -10.04
CA ALA A 438 -2.59 0.20 -10.24
C ALA A 438 -3.87 0.03 -11.08
N LYS A 439 -5.03 0.24 -10.45
CA LYS A 439 -6.35 0.17 -11.06
C LYS A 439 -7.03 1.51 -10.92
N LYS A 440 -7.82 1.86 -11.94
CA LYS A 440 -8.80 2.95 -11.83
C LYS A 440 -9.77 2.66 -10.67
N LYS A 441 -10.24 3.70 -10.02
CA LYS A 441 -11.01 3.64 -8.78
C LYS A 441 -12.36 4.32 -8.95
N ILE A 442 -13.42 3.66 -8.51
CA ILE A 442 -14.79 4.21 -8.54
C ILE A 442 -15.38 4.19 -7.15
N GLU A 443 -15.91 5.31 -6.67
CA GLU A 443 -16.79 5.30 -5.50
C GLU A 443 -18.26 5.32 -5.95
N PHE A 444 -19.06 4.43 -5.37
CA PHE A 444 -20.50 4.38 -5.53
C PHE A 444 -21.16 4.92 -4.27
N ILE A 445 -21.81 6.07 -4.39
CA ILE A 445 -22.58 6.70 -3.32
C ILE A 445 -24.06 6.45 -3.60
N GLY A 446 -24.82 5.96 -2.62
CA GLY A 446 -26.23 5.70 -2.84
C GLY A 446 -26.98 5.14 -1.64
N ASN A 447 -28.10 4.48 -1.92
CA ASN A 447 -29.01 3.95 -0.90
C ASN A 447 -29.10 2.42 -0.99
N SER A 448 -30.27 1.85 -0.64
CA SER A 448 -30.55 0.41 -0.63
C SER A 448 -30.21 -0.29 -1.94
N ILE A 449 -30.39 0.37 -3.08
CA ILE A 449 -30.02 -0.18 -4.40
C ILE A 449 -28.49 -0.34 -4.50
N THR A 450 -27.72 0.64 -4.02
CA THR A 450 -26.25 0.57 -3.99
C THR A 450 -25.76 -0.44 -2.95
N CYS A 451 -26.49 -0.62 -1.85
CA CYS A 451 -26.20 -1.66 -0.85
C CYS A 451 -26.47 -3.09 -1.34
N GLY A 452 -27.24 -3.26 -2.40
CA GLY A 452 -27.71 -4.58 -2.85
C GLY A 452 -28.81 -5.15 -1.95
N PHE A 453 -29.70 -4.30 -1.45
CA PHE A 453 -30.85 -4.73 -0.65
C PHE A 453 -31.82 -5.58 -1.46
N GLY A 454 -32.21 -6.72 -0.90
CA GLY A 454 -33.24 -7.58 -1.47
C GLY A 454 -32.84 -8.31 -2.74
N ASN A 455 -31.54 -8.36 -3.08
CA ASN A 455 -31.10 -8.88 -4.37
C ASN A 455 -30.74 -10.38 -4.37
N ASP A 456 -30.61 -11.00 -3.21
CA ASP A 456 -30.10 -12.38 -3.09
C ASP A 456 -31.01 -13.26 -2.23
N GLU A 457 -31.85 -14.04 -2.91
CA GLU A 457 -32.78 -14.99 -2.30
C GLU A 457 -32.19 -16.40 -2.12
N THR A 458 -30.92 -16.62 -2.49
CA THR A 458 -30.33 -17.97 -2.56
C THR A 458 -30.32 -18.69 -1.22
N ALA A 459 -30.09 -17.96 -0.14
CA ALA A 459 -30.09 -18.51 1.22
C ALA A 459 -31.48 -18.48 1.88
N LEU A 460 -32.25 -17.40 1.65
CA LEU A 460 -33.56 -17.19 2.26
C LEU A 460 -34.49 -16.49 1.25
N PRO A 461 -35.67 -17.06 0.93
CA PRO A 461 -36.64 -16.43 0.04
C PRO A 461 -37.15 -15.08 0.57
N CYS A 462 -37.65 -14.21 -0.32
CA CYS A 462 -38.31 -12.97 0.09
C CYS A 462 -39.42 -13.20 1.13
N GLY A 463 -39.55 -12.27 2.08
CA GLY A 463 -40.58 -12.33 3.12
C GLY A 463 -40.26 -13.27 4.29
N GLN A 464 -39.09 -13.91 4.28
CA GLN A 464 -38.58 -14.70 5.40
C GLN A 464 -37.35 -14.05 6.04
N GLY A 465 -37.17 -14.32 7.32
CA GLY A 465 -36.03 -13.83 8.10
C GLY A 465 -36.16 -12.37 8.52
N GLN A 466 -35.02 -11.76 8.81
CA GLN A 466 -34.89 -10.33 9.04
C GLN A 466 -34.92 -9.58 7.71
N TRP A 467 -35.32 -8.31 7.75
CA TRP A 467 -35.44 -7.46 6.56
C TRP A 467 -34.17 -7.46 5.69
N PHE A 468 -32.99 -7.56 6.33
CA PHE A 468 -31.70 -7.49 5.67
C PHE A 468 -31.17 -8.84 5.16
N ASP A 469 -31.86 -9.95 5.40
CA ASP A 469 -31.34 -11.29 5.09
C ASP A 469 -31.08 -11.52 3.60
N GLN A 470 -31.69 -10.75 2.70
CA GLN A 470 -31.47 -10.84 1.26
C GLN A 470 -30.48 -9.78 0.73
N HIS A 471 -29.74 -9.10 1.60
CA HIS A 471 -28.67 -8.16 1.21
C HIS A 471 -27.45 -8.87 0.64
N ASN A 472 -27.02 -8.48 -0.56
CA ASN A 472 -25.71 -8.89 -1.06
C ASN A 472 -25.04 -7.78 -1.86
N ALA A 473 -24.18 -7.02 -1.16
CA ALA A 473 -23.38 -5.96 -1.76
C ALA A 473 -22.46 -6.46 -2.89
N TYR A 474 -21.97 -7.71 -2.84
CA TYR A 474 -21.15 -8.27 -3.93
C TYR A 474 -21.92 -8.35 -5.26
N LEU A 475 -23.23 -8.58 -5.21
CA LEU A 475 -24.13 -8.67 -6.36
C LEU A 475 -24.76 -7.32 -6.75
N ALA A 476 -24.48 -6.24 -6.00
CA ALA A 476 -24.97 -4.91 -6.34
C ALA A 476 -24.35 -4.39 -7.66
N TYR A 477 -25.05 -3.48 -8.34
CA TYR A 477 -24.66 -3.02 -9.68
C TYR A 477 -23.25 -2.40 -9.73
N GLY A 478 -22.86 -1.65 -8.68
CA GLY A 478 -21.56 -0.98 -8.59
C GLY A 478 -20.39 -1.98 -8.55
N PRO A 479 -20.39 -2.95 -7.62
CA PRO A 479 -19.39 -4.01 -7.61
C PRO A 479 -19.40 -4.87 -8.89
N VAL A 480 -20.57 -5.18 -9.46
CA VAL A 480 -20.66 -5.94 -10.71
C VAL A 480 -19.99 -5.18 -11.88
N VAL A 481 -20.34 -3.91 -12.11
CA VAL A 481 -19.74 -3.13 -13.21
C VAL A 481 -18.24 -2.88 -12.98
N SER A 482 -17.81 -2.76 -11.73
CA SER A 482 -16.40 -2.60 -11.40
C SER A 482 -15.57 -3.83 -11.73
N ARG A 483 -16.12 -5.04 -11.47
CA ARG A 483 -15.49 -6.29 -11.91
C ARG A 483 -15.44 -6.40 -13.43
N MET A 484 -16.47 -5.94 -14.14
CA MET A 484 -16.46 -5.89 -15.61
C MET A 484 -15.39 -4.93 -16.16
N LEU A 485 -15.17 -3.79 -15.51
CA LEU A 485 -14.19 -2.77 -15.90
C LEU A 485 -12.76 -3.06 -15.40
N GLY A 486 -12.59 -4.02 -14.48
CA GLY A 486 -11.31 -4.26 -13.81
C GLY A 486 -10.89 -3.13 -12.86
N THR A 487 -11.84 -2.35 -12.35
CA THR A 487 -11.59 -1.23 -11.43
C THR A 487 -11.62 -1.68 -9.97
N ASN A 488 -10.95 -0.93 -9.10
CA ASN A 488 -11.25 -0.99 -7.67
C ASN A 488 -12.55 -0.21 -7.42
N PHE A 489 -13.26 -0.54 -6.35
CA PHE A 489 -14.48 0.16 -5.96
C PHE A 489 -14.58 0.40 -4.45
N LEU A 490 -15.38 1.40 -4.08
CA LEU A 490 -15.80 1.72 -2.72
C LEU A 490 -17.31 1.96 -2.73
N LEU A 491 -18.03 1.42 -1.74
CA LEU A 491 -19.45 1.72 -1.54
C LEU A 491 -19.61 2.61 -0.31
N SER A 492 -20.32 3.73 -0.50
CA SER A 492 -20.73 4.65 0.55
C SER A 492 -22.24 4.78 0.49
N SER A 493 -22.93 3.81 1.08
CA SER A 493 -24.38 3.70 0.93
C SER A 493 -25.08 3.20 2.19
N VAL A 494 -26.30 3.69 2.41
CA VAL A 494 -27.17 3.32 3.53
C VAL A 494 -28.62 3.23 3.03
N SER A 495 -29.28 2.12 3.29
CA SER A 495 -30.69 1.89 2.95
C SER A 495 -31.59 2.95 3.56
N GLY A 496 -32.59 3.37 2.80
CA GLY A 496 -33.53 4.40 3.22
C GLY A 496 -32.99 5.83 3.17
N TYR A 497 -31.68 6.06 3.09
CA TYR A 497 -31.11 7.41 3.16
C TYR A 497 -31.29 8.19 1.85
N GLY A 498 -31.57 9.48 1.97
CA GLY A 498 -31.64 10.43 0.87
C GLY A 498 -30.53 11.49 0.93
N ILE A 499 -30.70 12.52 0.11
CA ILE A 499 -29.87 13.74 0.13
C ILE A 499 -30.27 14.63 1.29
N TYR A 500 -31.56 14.99 1.37
CA TYR A 500 -32.09 15.90 2.39
C TYR A 500 -33.20 15.29 3.25
N ARG A 501 -33.81 14.19 2.81
CA ARG A 501 -34.81 13.44 3.57
C ARG A 501 -34.81 11.95 3.21
N ASN A 502 -35.18 11.09 4.17
CA ASN A 502 -35.11 9.63 3.98
C ASN A 502 -36.46 9.01 3.59
N TRP A 503 -36.48 7.68 3.42
CA TRP A 503 -37.60 6.95 2.86
C TRP A 503 -38.91 7.12 3.63
N ASN A 504 -38.89 7.31 4.96
CA ASN A 504 -40.10 7.51 5.79
C ASN A 504 -39.89 8.50 6.94
N SER A 505 -38.89 9.36 6.84
CA SER A 505 -38.61 10.41 7.82
C SER A 505 -38.55 11.79 7.16
N GLU A 506 -38.90 12.80 7.94
CA GLU A 506 -38.75 14.21 7.58
C GLU A 506 -37.33 14.68 7.95
N PRO A 507 -36.86 15.81 7.39
CA PRO A 507 -35.56 16.37 7.76
C PRO A 507 -35.41 16.51 9.28
N GLU A 508 -34.20 16.26 9.79
CA GLU A 508 -33.83 16.32 11.22
C GLU A 508 -34.34 15.15 12.10
N GLU A 509 -35.28 14.32 11.63
CA GLU A 509 -35.71 13.12 12.38
C GLU A 509 -34.65 12.00 12.34
N GLU A 510 -33.96 11.87 11.20
CA GLU A 510 -32.89 10.92 10.98
C GLU A 510 -31.77 11.57 10.18
N ASN A 511 -30.56 11.02 10.28
CA ASN A 511 -29.45 11.48 9.46
C ASN A 511 -29.68 11.13 7.99
N THR A 512 -29.22 12.01 7.11
CA THR A 512 -29.13 11.79 5.68
C THR A 512 -27.77 11.20 5.29
N LEU A 513 -27.62 10.77 4.03
CA LEU A 513 -26.33 10.24 3.59
C LEU A 513 -25.20 11.27 3.64
N PRO A 514 -25.37 12.52 3.16
CA PRO A 514 -24.33 13.54 3.26
C PRO A 514 -23.84 13.76 4.70
N GLU A 515 -24.72 13.67 5.69
CA GLU A 515 -24.38 13.87 7.09
C GLU A 515 -23.57 12.73 7.70
N VAL A 516 -23.74 11.49 7.22
CA VAL A 516 -23.00 10.34 7.73
C VAL A 516 -21.79 9.94 6.89
N TYR A 517 -21.74 10.41 5.64
CA TYR A 517 -20.69 10.11 4.65
C TYR A 517 -19.25 10.28 5.18
N PRO A 518 -18.92 11.31 5.99
CA PRO A 518 -17.56 11.51 6.50
C PRO A 518 -17.10 10.47 7.52
N TYR A 519 -17.98 9.62 8.04
CA TYR A 519 -17.67 8.70 9.14
C TYR A 519 -17.40 7.28 8.64
N LEU A 520 -16.42 6.61 9.26
CA LEU A 520 -15.97 5.26 8.91
C LEU A 520 -17.13 4.25 8.93
N TYR A 521 -18.05 4.41 9.87
CA TYR A 521 -19.18 3.51 10.06
C TYR A 521 -20.50 4.00 9.44
N LEU A 522 -20.48 5.14 8.72
CA LEU A 522 -21.67 5.76 8.14
C LEU A 522 -22.80 6.02 9.16
N ARG A 523 -22.42 6.45 10.37
CA ARG A 523 -23.34 6.82 11.45
C ARG A 523 -22.70 7.86 12.38
N LYS A 524 -23.52 8.70 13.02
CA LYS A 524 -23.04 9.78 13.91
C LYS A 524 -22.78 9.35 15.35
N ASP A 525 -23.43 8.28 15.80
CA ASP A 525 -23.26 7.71 17.15
C ASP A 525 -21.88 7.06 17.35
N ASN A 526 -21.16 6.78 16.26
CA ASN A 526 -19.73 6.50 16.25
C ASN A 526 -19.01 7.42 15.24
N PRO A 527 -18.51 8.60 15.68
CA PRO A 527 -18.04 9.66 14.79
C PRO A 527 -16.59 9.47 14.33
N GLU A 528 -16.05 8.25 14.34
CA GLU A 528 -14.74 7.96 13.77
C GLU A 528 -14.70 8.39 12.30
N LYS A 529 -13.72 9.21 11.93
CA LYS A 529 -13.63 9.76 10.57
C LYS A 529 -13.10 8.69 9.62
N PHE A 530 -13.66 8.68 8.42
CA PHE A 530 -13.11 7.86 7.35
C PHE A 530 -11.88 8.55 6.77
N GLU A 531 -10.71 8.26 7.35
CA GLU A 531 -9.43 8.63 6.79
C GLU A 531 -9.13 7.70 5.61
N ASN A 532 -9.18 8.23 4.38
CA ASN A 532 -9.07 7.38 3.21
C ASN A 532 -8.20 8.02 2.11
N ASP A 533 -7.17 7.27 1.71
CA ASP A 533 -6.27 7.58 0.58
C ASP A 533 -6.82 7.11 -0.77
N TYR A 534 -8.07 6.62 -0.81
CA TYR A 534 -8.66 6.01 -2.00
C TYR A 534 -8.67 6.94 -3.22
N GLN A 535 -8.94 8.25 -3.11
CA GLN A 535 -8.89 9.21 -4.24
C GLN A 535 -9.46 8.63 -5.55
N PRO A 536 -10.80 8.46 -5.67
CA PRO A 536 -11.44 7.84 -6.82
C PRO A 536 -11.26 8.67 -8.10
N ASP A 537 -11.06 7.98 -9.24
CA ASP A 537 -11.11 8.61 -10.56
C ASP A 537 -12.54 9.03 -10.94
N LEU A 538 -13.55 8.32 -10.41
CA LEU A 538 -14.96 8.56 -10.65
C LEU A 538 -15.77 8.38 -9.36
N VAL A 539 -16.64 9.33 -9.04
CA VAL A 539 -17.68 9.20 -8.04
C VAL A 539 -19.04 9.12 -8.76
N SER A 540 -19.76 8.02 -8.54
CA SER A 540 -21.09 7.74 -9.06
C SER A 540 -22.12 7.91 -7.95
N ILE A 541 -23.05 8.86 -8.08
CA ILE A 541 -24.05 9.17 -7.06
C ILE A 541 -25.44 8.75 -7.56
N CYS A 542 -26.06 7.80 -6.86
CA CYS A 542 -27.41 7.29 -7.12
C CYS A 542 -28.31 7.55 -5.88
N LEU A 543 -28.58 8.83 -5.61
CA LEU A 543 -29.42 9.30 -4.50
C LEU A 543 -30.58 10.16 -5.00
N GLY A 544 -31.75 10.02 -4.37
CA GLY A 544 -33.00 10.68 -4.76
C GLY A 544 -34.22 9.76 -4.71
N THR A 545 -34.03 8.42 -4.73
CA THR A 545 -35.13 7.44 -4.60
C THR A 545 -35.97 7.70 -3.35
N ASN A 546 -35.29 7.91 -2.23
CA ASN A 546 -35.91 8.05 -0.91
C ASN A 546 -36.47 9.47 -0.72
N ASP A 547 -35.76 10.48 -1.23
CA ASP A 547 -36.23 11.86 -1.24
C ASP A 547 -37.55 12.00 -2.03
N LEU A 548 -37.76 11.23 -3.10
CA LEU A 548 -39.00 11.26 -3.90
C LEU A 548 -40.05 10.22 -3.45
N SER A 549 -39.77 9.50 -2.37
CA SER A 549 -40.70 8.51 -1.81
C SER A 549 -41.90 9.19 -1.15
N LEU A 550 -43.06 8.53 -1.20
CA LEU A 550 -44.24 8.90 -0.43
C LEU A 550 -44.26 8.22 0.95
N GLY A 551 -43.21 7.50 1.31
CA GLY A 551 -43.12 6.73 2.55
C GLY A 551 -43.96 5.46 2.52
N ASP A 552 -44.39 5.04 3.71
CA ASP A 552 -45.25 3.88 3.90
C ASP A 552 -46.73 4.11 3.52
N GLY A 553 -47.09 5.34 3.13
CA GLY A 553 -48.45 5.74 2.78
C GLY A 553 -49.35 6.02 3.99
N THR A 554 -48.84 5.91 5.22
CA THR A 554 -49.57 6.15 6.46
C THR A 554 -49.07 7.39 7.19
N LYS A 555 -47.75 7.61 7.22
CA LYS A 555 -47.16 8.80 7.82
C LYS A 555 -47.42 10.00 6.92
N GLN A 556 -47.97 11.07 7.49
CA GLN A 556 -48.12 12.33 6.76
C GLN A 556 -46.75 12.93 6.47
N ARG A 557 -46.56 13.42 5.24
CA ARG A 557 -45.27 13.92 4.76
C ARG A 557 -45.37 15.28 4.11
N SER A 558 -44.30 16.05 4.23
CA SER A 558 -44.16 17.31 3.51
C SER A 558 -44.06 17.03 2.00
N PRO A 559 -44.61 17.91 1.13
CA PRO A 559 -44.35 17.84 -0.31
C PRO A 559 -42.84 17.82 -0.60
N PHE A 560 -42.46 17.20 -1.72
CA PHE A 560 -41.06 17.24 -2.18
C PHE A 560 -40.64 18.69 -2.43
N ASP A 561 -39.51 19.08 -1.84
CA ASP A 561 -38.92 20.40 -1.99
C ASP A 561 -37.78 20.32 -3.01
N ARG A 562 -38.10 20.70 -4.25
CA ARG A 562 -37.14 20.73 -5.36
C ARG A 562 -35.94 21.64 -5.07
N GLY A 563 -36.18 22.82 -4.49
CA GLY A 563 -35.14 23.81 -4.26
C GLY A 563 -34.13 23.33 -3.22
N ARG A 564 -34.65 22.78 -2.11
CA ARG A 564 -33.83 22.18 -1.06
C ARG A 564 -33.05 20.96 -1.56
N PHE A 565 -33.71 20.06 -2.30
CA PHE A 565 -33.05 18.88 -2.87
C PHE A 565 -31.86 19.28 -3.77
N VAL A 566 -32.07 20.22 -4.70
CA VAL A 566 -31.01 20.69 -5.61
C VAL A 566 -29.86 21.34 -4.85
N LEU A 567 -30.17 22.22 -3.88
CA LEU A 567 -29.16 22.92 -3.10
C LEU A 567 -28.28 21.97 -2.28
N GLU A 568 -28.89 21.06 -1.52
CA GLU A 568 -28.13 20.12 -0.67
C GLU A 568 -27.33 19.11 -1.50
N TYR A 569 -27.81 18.73 -2.69
CA TYR A 569 -27.05 17.90 -3.61
C TYR A 569 -25.80 18.63 -4.13
N ILE A 570 -25.93 19.91 -4.49
CA ILE A 570 -24.81 20.75 -4.92
C ILE A 570 -23.77 20.87 -3.80
N GLU A 571 -24.21 21.15 -2.58
CA GLU A 571 -23.32 21.24 -1.41
C GLU A 571 -22.60 19.91 -1.16
N PHE A 572 -23.29 18.78 -1.32
CA PHE A 572 -22.68 17.47 -1.17
C PHE A 572 -21.61 17.21 -2.23
N ILE A 573 -21.86 17.53 -3.51
CA ILE A 573 -20.86 17.43 -4.59
C ILE A 573 -19.65 18.32 -4.30
N GLN A 574 -19.86 19.55 -3.83
CA GLN A 574 -18.77 20.44 -3.46
C GLN A 574 -17.92 19.87 -2.31
N ASN A 575 -18.55 19.21 -1.34
CA ASN A 575 -17.84 18.52 -0.26
C ASN A 575 -17.06 17.30 -0.77
N ILE A 576 -17.59 16.57 -1.76
CA ILE A 576 -16.87 15.49 -2.44
C ILE A 576 -15.63 16.04 -3.14
N TYR A 577 -15.71 17.16 -3.86
CA TYR A 577 -14.53 17.77 -4.51
C TYR A 577 -13.46 18.24 -3.52
N LYS A 578 -13.84 18.67 -2.31
CA LYS A 578 -12.85 18.97 -1.25
C LYS A 578 -12.08 17.72 -0.82
N LEU A 579 -12.73 16.56 -0.83
CA LEU A 579 -12.10 15.28 -0.48
C LEU A 579 -11.32 14.68 -1.65
N TYR A 580 -11.86 14.82 -2.87
CA TYR A 580 -11.33 14.25 -4.11
C TYR A 580 -11.21 15.32 -5.21
N PRO A 581 -10.17 16.18 -5.15
CA PRO A 581 -10.06 17.33 -6.05
C PRO A 581 -9.93 16.99 -7.54
N ASN A 582 -9.58 15.75 -7.88
CA ASN A 582 -9.35 15.32 -9.26
C ASN A 582 -10.43 14.36 -9.78
N THR A 583 -11.48 14.10 -9.00
CA THR A 583 -12.49 13.09 -9.37
C THR A 583 -13.46 13.60 -10.43
N ARG A 584 -14.03 12.69 -11.22
CA ARG A 584 -15.19 12.94 -12.09
C ARG A 584 -16.47 12.65 -11.30
N ILE A 585 -17.58 13.33 -11.64
CA ILE A 585 -18.89 13.06 -11.03
C ILE A 585 -19.86 12.52 -12.09
N ALA A 586 -20.49 11.39 -11.79
CA ALA A 586 -21.62 10.84 -12.52
C ALA A 586 -22.87 10.83 -11.62
N LEU A 587 -23.94 11.48 -12.07
CA LEU A 587 -25.24 11.50 -11.39
C LEU A 587 -26.18 10.50 -12.06
N LEU A 588 -26.79 9.65 -11.26
CA LEU A 588 -27.70 8.60 -11.71
C LEU A 588 -29.10 8.92 -11.20
N ASN A 589 -30.11 8.78 -12.07
CA ASN A 589 -31.48 8.62 -11.57
C ASN A 589 -31.65 7.21 -10.96
N SER A 590 -32.88 6.90 -10.52
CA SER A 590 -33.18 5.63 -9.88
C SER A 590 -33.98 4.72 -10.81
N PRO A 591 -33.60 3.44 -10.96
CA PRO A 591 -34.40 2.48 -11.74
C PRO A 591 -35.77 2.19 -11.10
N MET A 592 -35.96 2.55 -9.82
CA MET A 592 -37.19 2.34 -9.06
C MET A 592 -38.14 3.56 -9.07
N VAL A 593 -37.72 4.68 -9.66
CA VAL A 593 -38.56 5.88 -9.78
C VAL A 593 -39.05 5.97 -11.22
N GLY A 594 -40.38 5.85 -11.40
CA GLY A 594 -41.05 5.91 -12.71
C GLY A 594 -41.96 7.13 -12.88
N GLY A 595 -42.51 7.28 -14.09
CA GLY A 595 -43.52 8.29 -14.42
C GLY A 595 -43.09 9.76 -14.18
N GLU A 596 -44.06 10.61 -13.79
CA GLU A 596 -43.82 12.05 -13.55
C GLU A 596 -42.77 12.32 -12.45
N ARG A 597 -42.65 11.41 -11.46
CA ARG A 597 -41.61 11.54 -10.43
C ARG A 597 -40.20 11.39 -11.01
N ASN A 598 -40.02 10.50 -11.99
CA ASN A 598 -38.72 10.34 -12.65
C ASN A 598 -38.39 11.56 -13.52
N LYS A 599 -39.40 12.11 -14.22
CA LYS A 599 -39.21 13.35 -14.99
C LYS A 599 -38.74 14.48 -14.09
N LEU A 600 -39.43 14.70 -12.97
CA LEU A 600 -39.02 15.66 -11.95
C LEU A 600 -37.61 15.39 -11.43
N PHE A 601 -37.29 14.13 -11.14
CA PHE A 601 -35.97 13.75 -10.65
C PHE A 601 -34.86 14.11 -11.64
N VAL A 602 -35.02 13.72 -12.91
CA VAL A 602 -34.05 13.99 -13.97
C VAL A 602 -33.93 15.50 -14.23
N GLU A 603 -35.02 16.27 -14.13
CA GLU A 603 -34.95 17.75 -14.18
C GLU A 603 -34.08 18.31 -13.05
N CYS A 604 -34.23 17.83 -11.81
CA CYS A 604 -33.37 18.22 -10.70
C CYS A 604 -31.90 17.88 -10.98
N LEU A 605 -31.60 16.67 -11.50
CA LEU A 605 -30.21 16.29 -11.85
C LEU A 605 -29.62 17.20 -12.93
N ARG A 606 -30.41 17.59 -13.93
CA ARG A 606 -29.99 18.54 -14.99
C ARG A 606 -29.75 19.94 -14.43
N GLU A 607 -30.55 20.38 -13.47
CA GLU A 607 -30.36 21.64 -12.75
C GLU A 607 -29.06 21.62 -11.94
N ILE A 608 -28.79 20.54 -11.21
CA ILE A 608 -27.53 20.32 -10.49
C ILE A 608 -26.34 20.32 -11.46
N LYS A 609 -26.40 19.59 -12.57
CA LYS A 609 -25.35 19.61 -13.61
C LYS A 609 -25.12 21.02 -14.17
N SER A 610 -26.20 21.78 -14.38
CA SER A 610 -26.13 23.14 -14.92
C SER A 610 -25.42 24.11 -13.96
N PHE A 611 -25.53 23.91 -12.65
CA PHE A 611 -24.78 24.69 -11.66
C PHE A 611 -23.26 24.59 -11.87
N PHE A 612 -22.76 23.40 -12.23
CA PHE A 612 -21.33 23.15 -12.44
C PHE A 612 -20.82 23.41 -13.88
N ILE A 613 -21.65 23.91 -14.80
CA ILE A 613 -21.26 24.04 -16.22
C ILE A 613 -20.08 24.98 -16.46
N ASN A 614 -19.89 25.97 -15.58
CA ASN A 614 -18.82 26.95 -15.65
C ASN A 614 -17.64 26.62 -14.73
N ASP A 615 -17.67 25.46 -14.06
CA ASP A 615 -16.54 24.97 -13.27
C ASP A 615 -15.40 24.59 -14.23
N LYS A 616 -14.25 25.27 -14.07
CA LYS A 616 -13.04 25.02 -14.87
C LYS A 616 -11.99 24.23 -14.09
N LEU A 617 -12.21 23.99 -12.81
CA LEU A 617 -11.31 23.24 -11.95
C LEU A 617 -11.53 21.73 -12.09
N HIS A 618 -12.78 21.31 -12.28
CA HIS A 618 -13.16 19.90 -12.32
C HIS A 618 -13.67 19.48 -13.72
N PRO A 619 -13.57 18.18 -14.07
CA PRO A 619 -14.22 17.66 -15.27
C PRO A 619 -15.75 17.87 -15.23
N PRO A 620 -16.43 17.97 -16.40
CA PRO A 620 -17.88 18.14 -16.44
C PRO A 620 -18.63 17.03 -15.69
N VAL A 621 -19.66 17.42 -14.94
CA VAL A 621 -20.61 16.51 -14.31
C VAL A 621 -21.43 15.82 -15.40
N GLU A 622 -21.53 14.49 -15.35
CA GLU A 622 -22.30 13.70 -16.32
C GLU A 622 -23.52 13.04 -15.69
N ILE A 623 -24.55 12.79 -16.50
CA ILE A 623 -25.80 12.16 -16.05
C ILE A 623 -25.98 10.85 -16.81
N PHE A 624 -26.32 9.80 -16.06
CA PHE A 624 -26.82 8.55 -16.61
C PHE A 624 -28.29 8.36 -16.22
N GLU A 625 -29.15 8.18 -17.22
CA GLU A 625 -30.57 7.93 -17.02
C GLU A 625 -30.86 6.45 -17.24
N PHE A 626 -31.09 5.70 -16.16
CA PHE A 626 -31.63 4.36 -16.22
C PHE A 626 -33.03 4.38 -16.84
N PRO A 627 -33.33 3.38 -17.71
CA PRO A 627 -34.70 3.11 -18.09
C PRO A 627 -35.51 2.66 -16.88
N GLU A 628 -36.82 2.91 -16.91
CA GLU A 628 -37.73 2.39 -15.89
C GLU A 628 -37.67 0.86 -15.86
N MET A 629 -37.53 0.30 -14.66
CA MET A 629 -37.33 -1.12 -14.46
C MET A 629 -38.42 -1.68 -13.56
N LYS A 630 -39.03 -2.78 -14.00
CA LYS A 630 -39.83 -3.62 -13.11
C LYS A 630 -38.86 -4.49 -12.30
N THR A 631 -38.79 -4.23 -11.01
CA THR A 631 -37.88 -4.92 -10.10
C THR A 631 -38.44 -6.29 -9.69
N GLU A 632 -37.57 -7.30 -9.65
CA GLU A 632 -37.95 -8.69 -9.33
C GLU A 632 -37.41 -9.17 -7.98
N GLY A 633 -36.68 -8.34 -7.23
CA GLY A 633 -36.13 -8.68 -5.91
C GLY A 633 -37.07 -8.33 -4.75
N CYS A 634 -36.59 -8.57 -3.52
CA CYS A 634 -37.39 -8.42 -2.32
C CYS A 634 -37.73 -6.97 -2.01
N GLY A 635 -38.90 -6.73 -1.41
CA GLY A 635 -39.33 -5.40 -1.01
C GLY A 635 -39.41 -4.41 -2.18
N HIS A 636 -39.72 -4.90 -3.38
CA HIS A 636 -39.75 -4.13 -4.64
C HIS A 636 -38.38 -3.57 -5.07
N HIS A 637 -37.27 -4.14 -4.59
CA HIS A 637 -35.92 -3.77 -5.00
C HIS A 637 -35.39 -4.64 -6.15
N PRO A 638 -34.34 -4.22 -6.88
CA PRO A 638 -33.77 -5.01 -7.97
C PRO A 638 -33.26 -6.38 -7.49
N SER A 639 -33.55 -7.44 -8.25
CA SER A 639 -32.94 -8.76 -8.05
C SER A 639 -31.45 -8.75 -8.43
N ALA A 640 -30.68 -9.79 -8.10
CA ALA A 640 -29.31 -9.95 -8.61
C ALA A 640 -29.25 -9.91 -10.15
N SER A 641 -30.28 -10.43 -10.83
CA SER A 641 -30.36 -10.37 -12.30
C SER A 641 -30.59 -8.94 -12.79
N ASP A 642 -31.37 -8.14 -12.08
CA ASP A 642 -31.63 -6.74 -12.39
C ASP A 642 -30.39 -5.87 -12.14
N HIS A 643 -29.66 -6.10 -11.05
CA HIS A 643 -28.38 -5.45 -10.81
C HIS A 643 -27.35 -5.74 -11.91
N LYS A 644 -27.35 -6.97 -12.44
CA LYS A 644 -26.52 -7.32 -13.60
C LYS A 644 -26.91 -6.51 -14.84
N LYS A 645 -28.21 -6.41 -15.15
CA LYS A 645 -28.71 -5.58 -16.26
C LYS A 645 -28.32 -4.10 -16.06
N MET A 646 -28.44 -3.57 -14.84
CA MET A 646 -28.00 -2.21 -14.51
C MET A 646 -26.50 -2.02 -14.76
N ALA A 647 -25.67 -2.99 -14.36
CA ALA A 647 -24.23 -2.95 -14.59
C ALA A 647 -23.88 -2.99 -16.09
N GLU A 648 -24.59 -3.82 -16.87
CA GLU A 648 -24.43 -3.89 -18.33
C GLU A 648 -24.78 -2.56 -19.01
N LEU A 649 -25.80 -1.85 -18.53
CA LEU A 649 -26.17 -0.52 -19.01
C LEU A 649 -25.13 0.55 -18.66
N LEU A 650 -24.56 0.48 -17.45
CA LEU A 650 -23.55 1.44 -16.96
C LEU A 650 -22.16 1.22 -17.56
N PHE A 651 -21.82 -0.01 -17.93
CA PHE A 651 -20.48 -0.37 -18.43
C PHE A 651 -19.96 0.57 -19.52
N PRO A 652 -20.66 0.79 -20.66
CA PRO A 652 -20.14 1.66 -21.72
C PRO A 652 -20.01 3.13 -21.28
N PHE A 653 -20.87 3.58 -20.37
CA PHE A 653 -20.83 4.93 -19.84
C PHE A 653 -19.60 5.15 -18.96
N TYR A 654 -19.34 4.27 -18.00
CA TYR A 654 -18.16 4.36 -17.13
C TYR A 654 -16.85 4.08 -17.86
N GLU A 655 -16.84 3.15 -18.81
CA GLU A 655 -15.66 2.89 -19.64
C GLU A 655 -15.22 4.19 -20.35
N LYS A 656 -16.17 4.96 -20.88
CA LYS A 656 -15.89 6.26 -21.51
C LYS A 656 -15.35 7.29 -20.51
N LEU A 657 -15.91 7.36 -19.31
CA LEU A 657 -15.48 8.34 -18.30
C LEU A 657 -14.09 8.04 -17.73
N LEU A 658 -13.69 6.77 -17.65
CA LEU A 658 -12.40 6.38 -17.08
C LEU A 658 -11.23 6.43 -18.09
N LYS A 659 -11.52 6.44 -19.39
CA LYS A 659 -10.52 6.56 -20.47
C LYS A 659 -10.08 8.01 -20.74
N ASN A 660 -10.96 8.97 -20.44
CA ASN A 660 -10.73 10.41 -20.64
C ASN A 660 -10.33 11.06 -19.33
#